data_AF-A0A8H8JC45-F1
#
_entry.id   AF-A0A8H8JC45-F1
#
_cell.length_a   1.000
_cell.length_b   1.000
_cell.length_c   1.000
_cell.angle_alpha   90.00
_cell.angle_beta   90.00
_cell.angle_gamma   90.00
#
_symmetry.space_group_name_H-M   'P 1'
#
loop_
_entity.id
_entity.type
_entity.pdbx_description
1 polymer ?
#
loop_
_entity_poly.entity_id
_entity_poly.type
_entity_poly.pdbx_seq_one_letter_code
_entity_poly.pdbx_strand_id
1 'polypeptide(L)'
;MASSATAVAADVAQRPVVSQQAGEARVIDGTALAKEIRSTVASRVAGLRATNSRFHPHLAIVQAGSRPDSTAYIRMKTKACEEVGIKSTHVQLPGDVSVQEVLDTIKKLNEDEAVSGVLVQLPIGDGDGIGTDAERSIIEALGAEKDVDGFHPYNIGRLSSRASDPLFAPCTPAGVIRLIESTGVSVAGAHAVVLGRSDIVGNPVAAMLRKLDATVTQCHSKTKDLESYLKTADIVVAAIGKAEFVHGEMLKPGCVVIDVGINYVPDSTKKSGQRLVGDVHFESASKVASWITPVPGGVGPMTVAMLMVNTLRSAESLWVKSRERKITPLPLQLKENVPSDIEIAMAQTPKAVADLALEIGIRPGELESYGRHKAKVELSILERLAHRKDGKYVVITGITPTPLGEGKSTTTIGLAQALGAHLGRPAFACVRQPSQGPTFGIKGGAAGGGYSQVFPMDEFNLHLTGDIHAVTAANNLLAAALDARIFHEATTPDKSLYNRLVPPKKGVRTFAPLMLKRLEKLGIKSTNPDELTPEEARLFSRLDVDTETITWNRVLDVNDRFLRKITVGQNPTEQGHTRETGFDISVASECMAVLALSNDLADMRDRLGRMVVATSKAGQPITADDIGVGGALAVLMKDAIKPNLMQTLEGTPVFVHAGPFANIAHGNSSILADRVALKLAGTEEGDAPEREGYVLTEGGFGADMGMEKFCNIKCRLSGLVPDAAVIVATTRALKMHGGGPDVTPGKPLHETYLKEDLVTLKEGCKNLGKHIQNAKSFGVKAIVAINQFATDTPAELELVKNEALAFGADAAVVSNHWAKGGEGARPLAEALIEACETSQPDFKFTYPLDLPIADKINAISTKIYGADGIELSELAAKQIATYEAQGYGNLPICMAKTQYSFSHDPKLKGVPTGFTIPIRSVRLSAGAGFLYPILGDMQTMPGLGTRPGFWEVGLDEKGQVVGLF
;
A
#
# COMPACT_ATOMS: atom_id res chain seq x y z
N MET A 1 9.91 -21.56 14.72
CA MET A 1 10.34 -22.55 13.70
C MET A 1 11.81 -22.91 13.89
N ALA A 2 12.14 -23.69 14.93
CA ALA A 2 13.52 -24.07 15.27
C ALA A 2 13.84 -25.55 14.95
N SER A 3 13.07 -26.20 14.06
CA SER A 3 13.19 -27.64 13.79
C SER A 3 13.48 -28.01 12.32
N SER A 4 13.72 -27.04 11.42
CA SER A 4 14.03 -27.35 10.01
C SER A 4 15.53 -27.45 9.71
N ALA A 5 16.41 -27.08 10.65
CA ALA A 5 17.86 -27.19 10.48
C ALA A 5 18.39 -28.63 10.57
N THR A 6 17.58 -29.58 11.03
CA THR A 6 17.97 -30.99 11.26
C THR A 6 17.49 -31.96 10.18
N ALA A 7 16.69 -31.54 9.19
CA ALA A 7 16.03 -32.48 8.27
C ALA A 7 16.81 -32.80 6.98
N VAL A 8 18.00 -32.24 6.75
CA VAL A 8 18.89 -32.64 5.63
C VAL A 8 20.12 -33.42 6.13
N ALA A 9 20.16 -33.76 7.44
CA ALA A 9 21.32 -34.35 8.09
C ALA A 9 21.17 -35.86 8.44
N ALA A 10 20.12 -36.52 7.95
CA ALA A 10 19.83 -37.91 8.33
C ALA A 10 19.62 -38.82 7.12
N ASP A 11 20.65 -39.00 6.28
CA ASP A 11 20.75 -40.24 5.49
C ASP A 11 22.17 -40.54 4.95
N VAL A 12 23.20 -40.54 5.80
CA VAL A 12 24.47 -41.23 5.49
C VAL A 12 25.11 -41.73 6.78
N ALA A 13 24.47 -42.70 7.44
CA ALA A 13 25.08 -43.42 8.56
C ALA A 13 25.09 -44.92 8.27
N GLN A 14 26.23 -45.37 7.71
CA GLN A 14 26.93 -46.63 7.99
C GLN A 14 27.84 -46.97 6.79
N ARG A 15 29.11 -46.56 6.88
CA ARG A 15 30.20 -47.22 6.13
C ARG A 15 31.20 -47.78 7.13
N PRO A 16 31.72 -49.01 6.93
CA PRO A 16 32.59 -49.66 7.91
C PRO A 16 33.94 -48.93 8.01
N VAL A 17 34.48 -48.86 9.22
CA VAL A 17 35.84 -48.39 9.48
C VAL A 17 36.83 -49.37 8.84
N VAL A 18 37.43 -48.96 7.73
CA VAL A 18 38.53 -49.68 7.08
C VAL A 18 39.83 -49.29 7.79
N SER A 19 40.47 -50.26 8.44
CA SER A 19 41.84 -50.14 8.96
C SER A 19 42.81 -49.80 7.83
N GLN A 20 43.59 -48.73 7.96
CA GLN A 20 44.45 -48.22 6.89
C GLN A 20 45.95 -48.38 7.17
N GLN A 21 46.68 -48.76 6.12
CA GLN A 21 48.14 -48.80 6.03
C GLN A 21 48.77 -47.40 6.13
N ALA A 22 49.96 -47.33 6.71
CA ALA A 22 50.76 -46.13 6.86
C ALA A 22 51.44 -45.71 5.54
N GLY A 23 51.37 -44.41 5.18
CA GLY A 23 52.26 -43.83 4.18
C GLY A 23 51.89 -42.46 3.62
N GLU A 24 50.62 -42.20 3.28
CA GLU A 24 50.20 -40.97 2.56
C GLU A 24 48.82 -40.47 3.02
N ALA A 25 48.69 -39.14 3.18
CA ALA A 25 47.45 -38.47 3.56
C ALA A 25 46.36 -38.63 2.49
N ARG A 26 45.10 -38.77 2.91
CA ARG A 26 43.96 -38.71 1.99
C ARG A 26 43.70 -37.25 1.59
N VAL A 27 43.59 -36.99 0.30
CA VAL A 27 43.27 -35.65 -0.20
C VAL A 27 41.79 -35.33 0.02
N ILE A 28 41.51 -34.21 0.68
CA ILE A 28 40.14 -33.68 0.81
C ILE A 28 39.81 -32.91 -0.48
N ASP A 29 39.08 -33.55 -1.38
CA ASP A 29 38.69 -32.95 -2.67
C ASP A 29 37.55 -31.94 -2.47
N GLY A 30 37.92 -30.69 -2.21
CA GLY A 30 36.97 -29.60 -2.09
C GLY A 30 36.24 -29.27 -3.39
N THR A 31 36.78 -29.66 -4.54
CA THR A 31 36.13 -29.45 -5.85
C THR A 31 34.96 -30.39 -6.03
N ALA A 32 35.16 -31.68 -5.71
CA ALA A 32 34.10 -32.69 -5.72
C ALA A 32 32.98 -32.34 -4.71
N LEU A 33 33.35 -31.99 -3.47
CA LEU A 33 32.37 -31.62 -2.45
C LEU A 33 31.61 -30.33 -2.82
N ALA A 34 32.30 -29.33 -3.36
CA ALA A 34 31.65 -28.10 -3.84
C ALA A 34 30.65 -28.39 -4.96
N LYS A 35 30.95 -29.33 -5.87
CA LYS A 35 30.03 -29.75 -6.94
C LYS A 35 28.79 -30.43 -6.38
N GLU A 36 28.92 -31.31 -5.39
CA GLU A 36 27.80 -31.95 -4.71
C GLU A 36 26.88 -30.91 -4.05
N ILE A 37 27.46 -29.96 -3.29
CA ILE A 37 26.70 -28.87 -2.66
C ILE A 37 25.94 -28.05 -3.70
N ARG A 38 26.59 -27.66 -4.81
CA ARG A 38 25.93 -26.92 -5.90
C ARG A 38 24.81 -27.72 -6.53
N SER A 39 24.97 -29.04 -6.72
CA SER A 39 23.90 -29.90 -7.21
C SER A 39 22.68 -29.90 -6.29
N THR A 40 22.89 -29.94 -4.97
CA THR A 40 21.80 -29.84 -3.98
C THR A 40 21.09 -28.49 -4.04
N VAL A 41 21.85 -27.39 -4.15
CA VAL A 41 21.29 -26.04 -4.33
C VAL A 41 20.46 -25.97 -5.62
N ALA A 42 20.99 -26.49 -6.74
CA ALA A 42 20.30 -26.50 -8.03
C ALA A 42 18.95 -27.23 -7.96
N SER A 43 18.94 -28.43 -7.36
CA SER A 43 17.71 -29.21 -7.16
C SER A 43 16.70 -28.47 -6.28
N ARG A 44 17.15 -27.80 -5.22
CA ARG A 44 16.29 -27.03 -4.32
C ARG A 44 15.68 -25.80 -5.01
N VAL A 45 16.48 -25.06 -5.76
CA VAL A 45 16.02 -23.91 -6.56
C VAL A 45 14.97 -24.36 -7.58
N ALA A 46 15.23 -25.46 -8.30
CA ALA A 46 14.29 -26.02 -9.27
C ALA A 46 12.96 -26.45 -8.63
N GLY A 47 13.01 -27.13 -7.48
CA GLY A 47 11.80 -27.54 -6.75
C GLY A 47 10.94 -26.37 -6.25
N LEU A 48 11.59 -25.31 -5.74
CA LEU A 48 10.87 -24.10 -5.31
C LEU A 48 10.26 -23.35 -6.50
N ARG A 49 10.95 -23.27 -7.64
CA ARG A 49 10.42 -22.65 -8.87
C ARG A 49 9.25 -23.40 -9.46
N ALA A 50 9.27 -24.73 -9.39
CA ALA A 50 8.18 -25.57 -9.90
C ALA A 50 6.85 -25.33 -9.14
N THR A 51 6.93 -24.90 -7.88
CA THR A 51 5.75 -24.60 -7.05
C THR A 51 5.46 -23.10 -6.92
N ASN A 52 6.45 -22.26 -7.19
CA ASN A 52 6.37 -20.81 -7.06
C ASN A 52 7.12 -20.18 -8.24
N SER A 53 6.38 -19.86 -9.30
CA SER A 53 6.93 -19.34 -10.56
C SER A 53 7.80 -18.08 -10.38
N ARG A 54 7.51 -17.26 -9.36
CA ARG A 54 8.24 -16.03 -9.00
C ARG A 54 9.50 -16.23 -8.16
N PHE A 55 9.77 -17.43 -7.66
CA PHE A 55 10.92 -17.66 -6.79
C PHE A 55 12.22 -17.65 -7.61
N HIS A 56 12.85 -16.49 -7.72
CA HIS A 56 14.10 -16.30 -8.46
C HIS A 56 15.21 -15.77 -7.54
N PRO A 57 15.99 -16.66 -6.90
CA PRO A 57 17.16 -16.24 -6.16
C PRO A 57 18.11 -15.42 -7.04
N HIS A 58 18.63 -14.33 -6.50
CA HIS A 58 19.48 -13.39 -7.24
C HIS A 58 20.63 -12.90 -6.37
N LEU A 59 21.85 -13.07 -6.86
CA LEU A 59 23.07 -12.52 -6.29
C LEU A 59 23.50 -11.23 -7.03
N ALA A 60 23.61 -10.12 -6.32
CA ALA A 60 24.29 -8.93 -6.79
C ALA A 60 25.74 -8.93 -6.29
N ILE A 61 26.71 -8.74 -7.19
CA ILE A 61 28.13 -8.67 -6.87
C ILE A 61 28.60 -7.25 -7.16
N VAL A 62 29.04 -6.53 -6.13
CA VAL A 62 29.54 -5.15 -6.24
C VAL A 62 31.06 -5.20 -6.32
N GLN A 63 31.62 -4.66 -7.41
CA GLN A 63 33.05 -4.49 -7.62
C GLN A 63 33.35 -3.01 -7.87
N ALA A 64 34.38 -2.47 -7.22
CA ALA A 64 34.97 -1.19 -7.60
C ALA A 64 36.39 -1.44 -8.15
N GLY A 65 36.71 -0.84 -9.30
CA GLY A 65 37.99 -1.06 -9.97
C GLY A 65 38.07 -2.33 -10.82
N SER A 66 39.23 -2.63 -11.38
CA SER A 66 39.42 -3.60 -12.47
C SER A 66 40.52 -4.63 -12.25
N ARG A 67 40.93 -4.83 -10.99
CA ARG A 67 41.95 -5.83 -10.61
C ARG A 67 41.72 -7.22 -11.25
N PRO A 68 42.71 -7.79 -11.96
CA PRO A 68 42.54 -9.04 -12.72
C PRO A 68 42.17 -10.28 -11.89
N ASP A 69 42.70 -10.38 -10.66
CA ASP A 69 42.38 -11.46 -9.72
C ASP A 69 40.92 -11.39 -9.28
N SER A 70 40.44 -10.20 -8.90
CA SER A 70 39.05 -9.92 -8.55
C SER A 70 38.08 -10.29 -9.69
N THR A 71 38.38 -9.87 -10.92
CA THR A 71 37.56 -10.17 -12.10
C THR A 71 37.48 -11.68 -12.40
N ALA A 72 38.56 -12.44 -12.19
CA ALA A 72 38.55 -13.89 -12.37
C ALA A 72 37.62 -14.58 -11.34
N TYR A 73 37.65 -14.14 -10.08
CA TYR A 73 36.76 -14.64 -9.03
C TYR A 73 35.28 -14.35 -9.32
N ILE A 74 34.97 -13.16 -9.84
CA ILE A 74 33.59 -12.80 -10.19
C ILE A 74 33.06 -13.71 -11.29
N ARG A 75 33.86 -14.00 -12.33
CA ARG A 75 33.47 -14.95 -13.38
C ARG A 75 33.14 -16.34 -12.83
N MET A 76 33.93 -16.83 -11.86
CA MET A 76 33.65 -18.12 -11.21
C MET A 76 32.33 -18.10 -10.43
N LYS A 77 32.05 -17.00 -9.70
CA LYS A 77 30.80 -16.82 -8.95
C LYS A 77 29.59 -16.74 -9.88
N THR A 78 29.67 -15.96 -10.96
CA THR A 78 28.65 -15.87 -12.01
C THR A 78 28.36 -17.23 -12.64
N LYS A 79 29.40 -17.99 -13.00
CA LYS A 79 29.22 -19.35 -13.54
C LYS A 79 28.54 -20.29 -12.54
N ALA A 80 28.94 -20.24 -11.27
CA ALA A 80 28.30 -21.04 -10.23
C ALA A 80 26.82 -20.68 -10.06
N CYS A 81 26.47 -19.38 -10.14
CA CYS A 81 25.08 -18.93 -10.13
C CYS A 81 24.29 -19.57 -11.29
N GLU A 82 24.81 -19.52 -12.52
CA GLU A 82 24.19 -20.15 -13.69
C GLU A 82 23.99 -21.66 -13.49
N GLU A 83 25.02 -22.37 -13.01
CA GLU A 83 24.98 -23.82 -12.74
C GLU A 83 23.86 -24.21 -11.77
N VAL A 84 23.58 -23.36 -10.77
CA VAL A 84 22.57 -23.65 -9.74
C VAL A 84 21.22 -22.95 -9.97
N GLY A 85 21.07 -22.26 -11.09
CA GLY A 85 19.86 -21.52 -11.43
C GLY A 85 19.64 -20.23 -10.64
N ILE A 86 20.66 -19.66 -10.00
CA ILE A 86 20.61 -18.36 -9.34
C ILE A 86 20.91 -17.27 -10.38
N LYS A 87 20.11 -16.19 -10.41
CA LYS A 87 20.41 -15.02 -11.25
C LYS A 87 21.62 -14.29 -10.67
N SER A 88 22.51 -13.77 -11.51
CA SER A 88 23.61 -12.91 -11.04
C SER A 88 23.63 -11.57 -11.76
N THR A 89 23.85 -10.49 -11.01
CA THR A 89 24.16 -9.16 -11.56
C THR A 89 25.53 -8.73 -11.10
N HIS A 90 26.37 -8.30 -12.04
CA HIS A 90 27.64 -7.66 -11.72
C HIS A 90 27.47 -6.14 -11.76
N VAL A 91 27.62 -5.50 -10.60
CA VAL A 91 27.59 -4.04 -10.44
C VAL A 91 29.03 -3.54 -10.44
N GLN A 92 29.50 -3.17 -11.63
CA GLN A 92 30.85 -2.62 -11.83
C GLN A 92 30.83 -1.11 -11.59
N LEU A 93 31.56 -0.66 -10.57
CA LEU A 93 31.80 0.74 -10.26
C LEU A 93 33.21 1.15 -10.74
N PRO A 94 33.41 2.45 -11.06
CA PRO A 94 34.74 3.00 -11.35
C PRO A 94 35.73 2.75 -10.20
N GLY A 95 37.03 2.68 -10.50
CA GLY A 95 38.07 2.47 -9.48
C GLY A 95 38.25 3.65 -8.53
N ASP A 96 37.82 4.84 -8.94
CA ASP A 96 37.85 6.12 -8.23
C ASP A 96 36.49 6.51 -7.61
N VAL A 97 35.55 5.56 -7.52
CA VAL A 97 34.21 5.78 -6.96
C VAL A 97 34.28 6.28 -5.51
N SER A 98 33.40 7.22 -5.15
CA SER A 98 33.32 7.71 -3.77
C SER A 98 32.66 6.69 -2.85
N VAL A 99 33.02 6.72 -1.56
CA VAL A 99 32.38 5.86 -0.54
C VAL A 99 30.86 6.07 -0.50
N GLN A 100 30.39 7.32 -0.65
CA GLN A 100 28.96 7.63 -0.66
C GLN A 100 28.23 6.98 -1.84
N GLU A 101 28.82 6.95 -3.03
CA GLU A 101 28.21 6.29 -4.20
C GLU A 101 28.13 4.78 -4.04
N VAL A 102 29.13 4.16 -3.37
CA VAL A 102 29.06 2.73 -3.02
C VAL A 102 27.96 2.48 -2.00
N LEU A 103 27.84 3.32 -0.97
CA LEU A 103 26.77 3.24 0.03
C LEU A 103 25.37 3.41 -0.60
N ASP A 104 25.21 4.36 -1.52
CA ASP A 104 23.95 4.56 -2.25
C ASP A 104 23.61 3.37 -3.14
N THR A 105 24.62 2.74 -3.75
CA THR A 105 24.45 1.50 -4.52
C THR A 105 24.00 0.35 -3.63
N ILE A 106 24.62 0.18 -2.47
CA ILE A 106 24.24 -0.83 -1.47
C ILE A 106 22.83 -0.60 -0.96
N LYS A 107 22.47 0.65 -0.65
CA LYS A 107 21.12 1.00 -0.24
C LYS A 107 20.09 0.60 -1.29
N LYS A 108 20.32 0.89 -2.57
CA LYS A 108 19.46 0.45 -3.68
C LYS A 108 19.33 -1.07 -3.75
N LEU A 109 20.42 -1.81 -3.60
CA LEU A 109 20.42 -3.27 -3.62
C LEU A 109 19.71 -3.87 -2.39
N ASN A 110 19.81 -3.23 -1.23
CA ASN A 110 19.05 -3.61 -0.03
C ASN A 110 17.54 -3.44 -0.26
N GLU A 111 17.14 -2.36 -0.94
CA GLU A 111 15.73 -2.04 -1.23
C GLU A 111 15.13 -2.85 -2.40
N ASP A 112 15.96 -3.45 -3.27
CA ASP A 112 15.52 -4.27 -4.41
C ASP A 112 15.12 -5.69 -3.98
N GLU A 113 13.82 -6.02 -4.06
CA GLU A 113 13.29 -7.36 -3.74
C GLU A 113 13.74 -8.46 -4.70
N ALA A 114 14.10 -8.11 -5.95
CA ALA A 114 14.63 -9.10 -6.88
C ALA A 114 15.98 -9.62 -6.38
N VAL A 115 16.76 -8.77 -5.69
CA VAL A 115 18.08 -9.12 -5.14
C VAL A 115 17.91 -9.90 -3.83
N SER A 116 18.28 -11.16 -3.84
CA SER A 116 18.26 -12.02 -2.65
C SER A 116 19.53 -11.85 -1.81
N GLY A 117 20.68 -11.66 -2.44
CA GLY A 117 21.95 -11.55 -1.75
C GLY A 117 22.84 -10.51 -2.38
N VAL A 118 23.63 -9.83 -1.57
CA VAL A 118 24.65 -8.88 -1.99
C VAL A 118 26.01 -9.36 -1.50
N LEU A 119 26.96 -9.41 -2.43
CA LEU A 119 28.36 -9.66 -2.16
C LEU A 119 29.15 -8.42 -2.54
N VAL A 120 29.83 -7.83 -1.56
CA VAL A 120 30.80 -6.76 -1.83
C VAL A 120 32.17 -7.39 -2.02
N GLN A 121 32.74 -7.24 -3.21
CA GLN A 121 34.03 -7.82 -3.53
C GLN A 121 35.15 -6.97 -2.92
N LEU A 122 35.80 -7.53 -1.90
CA LEU A 122 36.94 -6.90 -1.23
C LEU A 122 38.27 -7.28 -1.92
N PRO A 123 39.30 -6.41 -1.87
CA PRO A 123 39.22 -5.02 -1.40
C PRO A 123 38.45 -4.13 -2.39
N ILE A 124 37.89 -3.02 -1.90
CA ILE A 124 37.10 -2.09 -2.72
C ILE A 124 38.03 -1.04 -3.34
N GLY A 125 38.02 -0.93 -4.68
CA GLY A 125 38.80 0.06 -5.42
C GLY A 125 40.18 -0.45 -5.87
N ASP A 126 40.80 0.31 -6.77
CA ASP A 126 42.13 -0.02 -7.31
C ASP A 126 43.24 0.67 -6.46
N GLY A 127 43.47 0.21 -5.21
CA GLY A 127 44.60 0.66 -4.37
C GLY A 127 44.25 0.98 -2.91
N ASP A 128 45.14 1.72 -2.22
CA ASP A 128 45.01 2.13 -0.80
C ASP A 128 43.97 3.25 -0.55
N GLY A 129 43.13 3.58 -1.54
CA GLY A 129 42.25 4.76 -1.54
C GLY A 129 40.97 4.63 -0.70
N ILE A 130 40.46 3.42 -0.50
CA ILE A 130 39.33 3.12 0.39
C ILE A 130 39.92 2.41 1.61
N GLY A 131 40.16 3.17 2.68
CA GLY A 131 40.74 2.63 3.91
C GLY A 131 39.83 1.57 4.56
N THR A 132 40.40 0.79 5.49
CA THR A 132 39.69 -0.27 6.22
C THR A 132 38.41 0.20 6.92
N ASP A 133 38.39 1.46 7.37
CA ASP A 133 37.20 2.07 7.98
C ASP A 133 36.05 2.24 6.98
N ALA A 134 36.37 2.59 5.74
CA ALA A 134 35.39 2.74 4.67
C ALA A 134 34.85 1.38 4.19
N GLU A 135 35.70 0.36 4.07
CA GLU A 135 35.25 -1.02 3.80
C GLU A 135 34.30 -1.51 4.88
N ARG A 136 34.61 -1.21 6.15
CA ARG A 136 33.74 -1.53 7.29
C ARG A 136 32.39 -0.83 7.19
N SER A 137 32.37 0.49 6.95
CA SER A 137 31.11 1.24 6.78
C SER A 137 30.27 0.70 5.62
N ILE A 138 30.90 0.27 4.54
CA ILE A 138 30.25 -0.37 3.39
C ILE A 138 29.62 -1.70 3.78
N ILE A 139 30.34 -2.58 4.49
CA ILE A 139 29.80 -3.85 4.97
C ILE A 139 28.66 -3.64 5.97
N GLU A 140 28.79 -2.66 6.88
CA GLU A 140 27.76 -2.29 7.86
C GLU A 140 26.49 -1.70 7.20
N ALA A 141 26.60 -1.16 5.99
CA ALA A 141 25.45 -0.66 5.24
C ALA A 141 24.67 -1.78 4.54
N LEU A 142 25.23 -2.99 4.36
CA LEU A 142 24.50 -4.13 3.83
C LEU A 142 23.43 -4.59 4.82
N GLY A 143 22.23 -4.91 4.35
CA GLY A 143 21.26 -5.58 5.21
C GLY A 143 21.82 -6.93 5.68
N ALA A 144 21.81 -7.19 6.99
CA ALA A 144 22.33 -8.44 7.55
C ALA A 144 21.66 -9.69 6.94
N GLU A 145 20.41 -9.55 6.49
CA GLU A 145 19.62 -10.57 5.79
C GLU A 145 20.00 -10.77 4.32
N LYS A 146 20.75 -9.85 3.71
CA LYS A 146 21.26 -9.91 2.33
C LYS A 146 22.78 -10.08 2.24
N ASP A 147 23.49 -9.95 3.35
CA ASP A 147 24.93 -10.20 3.44
C ASP A 147 25.25 -11.70 3.33
N VAL A 148 25.27 -12.20 2.10
CA VAL A 148 25.49 -13.62 1.82
C VAL A 148 26.95 -14.06 2.00
N ASP A 149 27.87 -13.12 2.18
CA ASP A 149 29.27 -13.42 2.51
C ASP A 149 29.50 -13.52 4.03
N GLY A 150 28.54 -13.08 4.85
CA GLY A 150 28.48 -13.28 6.29
C GLY A 150 29.37 -12.33 7.11
N PHE A 151 29.85 -11.23 6.53
CA PHE A 151 30.77 -10.29 7.19
C PHE A 151 30.09 -9.14 7.93
N HIS A 152 28.78 -8.95 7.77
CA HIS A 152 28.04 -7.94 8.52
C HIS A 152 28.24 -8.16 10.02
N PRO A 153 28.50 -7.10 10.83
CA PRO A 153 28.80 -7.27 12.26
C PRO A 153 27.73 -8.01 13.05
N TYR A 154 26.46 -7.93 12.62
CA TYR A 154 25.38 -8.76 13.16
C TYR A 154 25.64 -10.27 13.03
N ASN A 155 26.07 -10.73 11.85
CA ASN A 155 26.38 -12.13 11.58
C ASN A 155 27.61 -12.56 12.39
N ILE A 156 28.69 -11.78 12.36
CA ILE A 156 29.91 -12.07 13.13
C ILE A 156 29.66 -12.07 14.65
N GLY A 157 28.87 -11.12 15.16
CA GLY A 157 28.50 -11.03 16.57
C GLY A 157 27.70 -12.25 17.03
N ARG A 158 26.70 -12.66 16.23
CA ARG A 158 25.91 -13.88 16.51
C ARG A 158 26.71 -15.16 16.41
N LEU A 159 27.69 -15.23 15.49
CA LEU A 159 28.61 -16.36 15.37
C LEU A 159 29.42 -16.58 16.65
N SER A 160 29.79 -15.49 17.33
CA SER A 160 30.60 -15.53 18.56
C SER A 160 29.78 -15.79 19.83
N SER A 161 28.45 -15.80 19.73
CA SER A 161 27.53 -16.02 20.85
C SER A 161 27.07 -17.48 20.91
N ARG A 162 27.15 -18.09 22.11
CA ARG A 162 26.61 -19.45 22.35
C ARG A 162 25.08 -19.50 22.28
N ALA A 163 24.40 -18.38 22.54
CA ALA A 163 22.95 -18.30 22.62
C ALA A 163 22.27 -18.04 21.26
N SER A 164 23.03 -17.96 20.17
CA SER A 164 22.48 -17.61 18.86
C SER A 164 23.24 -18.24 17.68
N ASP A 165 22.59 -18.24 16.51
CA ASP A 165 23.18 -18.55 15.21
C ASP A 165 23.21 -17.30 14.33
N PRO A 166 24.28 -17.10 13.53
CA PRO A 166 24.27 -16.05 12.51
C PRO A 166 23.22 -16.34 11.44
N LEU A 167 22.73 -15.30 10.74
CA LEU A 167 21.86 -15.54 9.57
C LEU A 167 22.65 -16.26 8.48
N PHE A 168 23.89 -15.80 8.26
CA PHE A 168 24.83 -16.40 7.34
C PHE A 168 26.19 -16.57 8.01
N ALA A 169 26.72 -17.79 7.91
CA ALA A 169 28.09 -18.07 8.28
C ALA A 169 29.02 -17.57 7.16
N PRO A 170 30.17 -16.96 7.48
CA PRO A 170 31.14 -16.58 6.47
C PRO A 170 31.51 -17.72 5.52
N CYS A 171 31.50 -17.48 4.21
CA CYS A 171 31.53 -18.54 3.20
C CYS A 171 32.78 -19.43 3.30
N THR A 172 33.96 -18.82 3.41
CA THR A 172 35.24 -19.54 3.50
C THR A 172 35.35 -20.35 4.81
N PRO A 173 35.11 -19.76 6.00
CA PRO A 173 35.02 -20.51 7.26
C PRO A 173 34.02 -21.67 7.24
N ALA A 174 32.82 -21.45 6.69
CA ALA A 174 31.83 -22.52 6.58
C ALA A 174 32.33 -23.64 5.66
N GLY A 175 33.01 -23.30 4.57
CA GLY A 175 33.68 -24.27 3.68
C GLY A 175 34.75 -25.10 4.41
N VAL A 176 35.56 -24.47 5.27
CA VAL A 176 36.55 -25.16 6.12
C VAL A 176 35.88 -26.19 7.02
N ILE A 177 34.80 -25.81 7.72
CA ILE A 177 34.06 -26.74 8.59
C ILE A 177 33.51 -27.93 7.80
N ARG A 178 32.91 -27.69 6.63
CA ARG A 178 32.39 -28.76 5.76
C ARG A 178 33.48 -29.72 5.28
N LEU A 179 34.68 -29.20 4.98
CA LEU A 179 35.83 -30.03 4.60
C LEU A 179 36.28 -30.91 5.76
N ILE A 180 36.33 -30.37 6.99
CA ILE A 180 36.67 -31.14 8.19
C ILE A 180 35.61 -32.23 8.43
N GLU A 181 34.32 -31.89 8.40
CA GLU A 181 33.22 -32.84 8.57
C GLU A 181 33.29 -34.00 7.56
N SER A 182 33.69 -33.73 6.31
CA SER A 182 33.80 -34.74 5.25
C SER A 182 34.87 -35.82 5.53
N THR A 183 35.80 -35.56 6.45
CA THR A 183 36.83 -36.53 6.85
C THR A 183 36.29 -37.61 7.80
N GLY A 184 35.15 -37.37 8.46
CA GLY A 184 34.60 -38.20 9.52
C GLY A 184 35.34 -38.12 10.86
N VAL A 185 36.37 -37.26 10.98
CA VAL A 185 37.08 -37.02 12.26
C VAL A 185 36.20 -36.21 13.21
N SER A 186 36.12 -36.62 14.47
CA SER A 186 35.35 -35.90 15.50
C SER A 186 35.99 -34.55 15.81
N VAL A 187 35.23 -33.47 15.67
CA VAL A 187 35.64 -32.11 16.06
C VAL A 187 35.47 -31.89 17.57
N ALA A 188 34.40 -32.45 18.15
CA ALA A 188 34.13 -32.34 19.58
C ALA A 188 35.27 -32.95 20.40
N GLY A 189 35.82 -32.15 21.32
CA GLY A 189 36.97 -32.52 22.16
C GLY A 189 38.34 -32.49 21.47
N ALA A 190 38.40 -32.26 20.15
CA ALA A 190 39.66 -32.18 19.43
C ALA A 190 40.45 -30.91 19.80
N HIS A 191 41.78 -31.00 19.80
CA HIS A 191 42.64 -29.82 19.88
C HIS A 191 42.88 -29.25 18.48
N ALA A 192 42.26 -28.12 18.18
CA ALA A 192 42.40 -27.45 16.88
C ALA A 192 43.31 -26.23 16.97
N VAL A 193 44.26 -26.11 16.04
CA VAL A 193 45.10 -24.93 15.88
C VAL A 193 44.68 -24.16 14.62
N VAL A 194 44.31 -22.90 14.79
CA VAL A 194 43.97 -21.99 13.69
C VAL A 194 45.10 -20.99 13.52
N LEU A 195 45.82 -21.07 12.41
CA LEU A 195 46.88 -20.13 12.04
C LEU A 195 46.27 -18.98 11.24
N GLY A 196 46.21 -17.79 11.84
CA GLY A 196 45.60 -16.61 11.25
C GLY A 196 44.57 -15.97 12.16
N ARG A 197 44.49 -14.64 12.13
CA ARG A 197 43.60 -13.82 12.97
C ARG A 197 42.85 -12.73 12.19
N SER A 198 42.73 -12.92 10.88
CA SER A 198 41.93 -12.05 10.03
C SER A 198 40.45 -12.12 10.44
N ASP A 199 39.72 -11.04 10.23
CA ASP A 199 38.27 -11.03 10.43
C ASP A 199 37.49 -11.82 9.36
N ILE A 200 38.15 -12.16 8.24
CA ILE A 200 37.57 -12.91 7.12
C ILE A 200 37.58 -14.43 7.36
N VAL A 201 38.72 -14.99 7.81
CA VAL A 201 38.91 -16.45 7.94
C VAL A 201 39.26 -16.87 9.37
N GLY A 202 40.41 -16.41 9.88
CA GLY A 202 40.99 -16.91 11.14
C GLY A 202 40.06 -16.79 12.35
N ASN A 203 39.53 -15.59 12.62
CA ASN A 203 38.63 -15.36 13.76
C ASN A 203 37.31 -16.16 13.63
N PRO A 204 36.60 -16.13 12.48
CA PRO A 204 35.39 -16.93 12.30
C PRO A 204 35.61 -18.46 12.42
N VAL A 205 36.67 -19.02 11.84
CA VAL A 205 36.94 -20.47 11.94
C VAL A 205 37.16 -20.88 13.39
N ALA A 206 37.92 -20.09 14.15
CA ALA A 206 38.14 -20.36 15.57
C ALA A 206 36.84 -20.30 16.37
N ALA A 207 35.92 -19.39 16.05
CA ALA A 207 34.59 -19.35 16.66
C ALA A 207 33.74 -20.59 16.30
N MET A 208 33.71 -20.99 15.03
CA MET A 208 32.96 -22.16 14.57
C MET A 208 33.46 -23.47 15.18
N LEU A 209 34.78 -23.67 15.25
CA LEU A 209 35.36 -24.86 15.87
C LEU A 209 35.06 -24.93 17.37
N ARG A 210 35.12 -23.80 18.09
CA ARG A 210 34.69 -23.75 19.50
C ARG A 210 33.21 -24.09 19.67
N LYS A 211 32.37 -23.67 18.73
CA LYS A 211 30.94 -23.99 18.72
C LYS A 211 30.66 -25.47 18.48
N LEU A 212 31.58 -26.18 17.82
CA LEU A 212 31.60 -27.63 17.65
C LEU A 212 32.34 -28.36 18.79
N ASP A 213 32.48 -27.71 19.96
CA ASP A 213 33.11 -28.25 21.16
C ASP A 213 34.61 -28.61 21.02
N ALA A 214 35.32 -28.01 20.05
CA ALA A 214 36.78 -28.14 19.97
C ALA A 214 37.49 -27.23 20.97
N THR A 215 38.63 -27.69 21.49
CA THR A 215 39.59 -26.82 22.18
C THR A 215 40.42 -26.10 21.12
N VAL A 216 40.27 -24.79 21.00
CA VAL A 216 40.89 -24.02 19.90
C VAL A 216 42.02 -23.13 20.42
N THR A 217 43.20 -23.31 19.83
CA THR A 217 44.35 -22.41 19.99
C THR A 217 44.53 -21.59 18.72
N GLN A 218 44.31 -20.28 18.79
CA GLN A 218 44.55 -19.39 17.66
C GLN A 218 45.97 -18.84 17.69
N CYS A 219 46.72 -19.02 16.60
CA CYS A 219 48.08 -18.53 16.46
C CYS A 219 48.20 -17.56 15.28
N HIS A 220 49.27 -16.79 15.24
CA HIS A 220 49.57 -15.83 14.16
C HIS A 220 51.07 -15.77 13.90
N SER A 221 51.49 -15.03 12.88
CA SER A 221 52.90 -14.90 12.45
C SER A 221 53.88 -14.34 13.49
N LYS A 222 53.38 -13.95 14.66
CA LYS A 222 54.15 -13.43 15.80
C LYS A 222 54.01 -14.31 17.06
N THR A 223 53.30 -15.43 16.97
CA THR A 223 53.19 -16.40 18.07
C THR A 223 54.56 -17.01 18.31
N LYS A 224 55.04 -16.94 19.56
CA LYS A 224 56.30 -17.60 19.97
C LYS A 224 56.04 -19.10 20.06
N ASP A 225 57.05 -19.91 19.70
CA ASP A 225 56.99 -21.37 19.80
C ASP A 225 55.80 -22.00 19.05
N LEU A 226 55.53 -21.52 17.82
CA LEU A 226 54.41 -21.99 17.00
C LEU A 226 54.41 -23.51 16.76
N GLU A 227 55.60 -24.10 16.65
CA GLU A 227 55.79 -25.52 16.37
C GLU A 227 55.24 -26.41 17.50
N SER A 228 55.37 -26.00 18.77
CA SER A 228 54.87 -26.81 19.89
C SER A 228 53.34 -26.91 19.89
N TYR A 229 52.65 -25.84 19.50
CA TYR A 229 51.20 -25.86 19.31
C TYR A 229 50.78 -26.77 18.15
N LEU A 230 51.46 -26.68 17.00
CA LEU A 230 51.15 -27.50 15.82
C LEU A 230 51.40 -29.00 16.04
N LYS A 231 52.43 -29.36 16.82
CA LYS A 231 52.74 -30.77 17.18
C LYS A 231 51.71 -31.42 18.10
N THR A 232 50.81 -30.65 18.70
CA THR A 232 49.75 -31.16 19.57
C THR A 232 48.36 -31.09 18.95
N ALA A 233 48.23 -30.52 17.74
CA ALA A 233 46.96 -30.28 17.08
C ALA A 233 46.41 -31.52 16.37
N ASP A 234 45.15 -31.88 16.65
CA ASP A 234 44.39 -32.88 15.89
C ASP A 234 43.89 -32.30 14.55
N ILE A 235 43.59 -31.00 14.55
CA ILE A 235 43.12 -30.25 13.38
C ILE A 235 43.97 -28.99 13.23
N VAL A 236 44.52 -28.75 12.04
CA VAL A 236 45.27 -27.54 11.71
C VAL A 236 44.57 -26.81 10.57
N VAL A 237 44.18 -25.56 10.79
CA VAL A 237 43.67 -24.67 9.73
C VAL A 237 44.71 -23.58 9.46
N ALA A 238 45.29 -23.59 8.26
CA ALA A 238 46.32 -22.64 7.84
C ALA A 238 45.74 -21.51 6.98
N ALA A 239 45.68 -20.30 7.54
CA ALA A 239 45.17 -19.08 6.91
C ALA A 239 46.04 -17.85 7.31
N ILE A 240 47.36 -18.02 7.24
CA ILE A 240 48.36 -17.04 7.67
C ILE A 240 48.80 -16.10 6.54
N GLY A 241 48.52 -16.44 5.28
CA GLY A 241 48.84 -15.64 4.09
C GLY A 241 50.33 -15.61 3.77
N LYS A 242 51.03 -16.73 3.94
CA LYS A 242 52.45 -16.89 3.64
C LYS A 242 52.68 -18.23 2.97
N ALA A 243 53.19 -18.18 1.73
CA ALA A 243 53.48 -19.36 0.94
C ALA A 243 54.29 -20.41 1.70
N GLU A 244 53.79 -21.65 1.73
CA GLU A 244 54.50 -22.84 2.23
C GLU A 244 55.09 -22.67 3.65
N PHE A 245 54.46 -21.85 4.50
CA PHE A 245 54.92 -21.52 5.86
C PHE A 245 54.87 -22.70 6.84
N VAL A 246 53.91 -23.61 6.67
CA VAL A 246 53.75 -24.81 7.52
C VAL A 246 54.34 -26.02 6.81
N HIS A 247 55.32 -26.66 7.43
CA HIS A 247 55.94 -27.88 6.92
C HIS A 247 55.53 -29.12 7.74
N GLY A 248 55.63 -30.30 7.14
CA GLY A 248 55.23 -31.58 7.76
C GLY A 248 55.89 -31.86 9.12
N GLU A 249 57.13 -31.43 9.34
CA GLU A 249 57.88 -31.63 10.59
C GLU A 249 57.25 -30.89 11.78
N MET A 250 56.44 -29.86 11.50
CA MET A 250 55.74 -29.07 12.50
C MET A 250 54.42 -29.70 12.94
N LEU A 251 53.93 -30.72 12.22
CA LEU A 251 52.59 -31.28 12.40
C LEU A 251 52.60 -32.52 13.29
N LYS A 252 51.52 -32.69 14.06
CA LYS A 252 51.22 -33.96 14.73
C LYS A 252 50.93 -35.06 13.69
N PRO A 253 51.58 -36.25 13.77
CA PRO A 253 51.23 -37.36 12.90
C PRO A 253 49.74 -37.73 13.00
N GLY A 254 49.08 -37.87 11.85
CA GLY A 254 47.66 -38.20 11.74
C GLY A 254 46.69 -37.03 11.90
N CYS A 255 47.16 -35.78 12.01
CA CYS A 255 46.26 -34.61 12.07
C CYS A 255 45.51 -34.37 10.74
N VAL A 256 44.41 -33.62 10.82
CA VAL A 256 43.70 -33.09 9.65
C VAL A 256 44.24 -31.70 9.33
N VAL A 257 44.66 -31.47 8.09
CA VAL A 257 45.20 -30.17 7.65
C VAL A 257 44.28 -29.53 6.60
N ILE A 258 43.74 -28.36 6.93
CA ILE A 258 43.01 -27.50 5.99
C ILE A 258 43.87 -26.29 5.64
N ASP A 259 44.38 -26.28 4.42
CA ASP A 259 45.12 -25.17 3.83
C ASP A 259 44.16 -24.20 3.12
N VAL A 260 43.98 -23.03 3.73
CA VAL A 260 43.13 -21.94 3.22
C VAL A 260 43.94 -20.92 2.44
N GLY A 261 45.26 -20.86 2.64
CA GLY A 261 46.16 -19.90 2.03
C GLY A 261 46.15 -19.97 0.51
N ILE A 262 46.29 -18.81 -0.14
CA ILE A 262 46.44 -18.71 -1.60
C ILE A 262 47.59 -17.75 -1.86
N ASN A 263 48.69 -18.28 -2.37
CA ASN A 263 49.91 -17.54 -2.65
C ASN A 263 50.42 -17.87 -4.06
N TYR A 264 51.05 -16.91 -4.73
CA TYR A 264 51.73 -17.13 -6.00
C TYR A 264 53.23 -17.16 -5.79
N VAL A 265 53.88 -18.23 -6.25
CA VAL A 265 55.34 -18.34 -6.26
C VAL A 265 55.83 -18.45 -7.71
N PRO A 266 57.01 -17.89 -8.04
CA PRO A 266 57.56 -17.99 -9.40
C PRO A 266 57.68 -19.45 -9.86
N ASP A 267 57.23 -19.72 -11.08
CA ASP A 267 57.32 -21.03 -11.73
C ASP A 267 57.39 -20.84 -13.24
N SER A 268 58.59 -20.98 -13.79
CA SER A 268 58.87 -20.84 -15.22
C SER A 268 58.20 -21.93 -16.07
N THR A 269 57.67 -23.00 -15.47
CA THR A 269 56.96 -24.07 -16.18
C THR A 269 55.49 -23.74 -16.44
N LYS A 270 54.93 -22.72 -15.77
CA LYS A 270 53.55 -22.25 -15.98
C LYS A 270 53.51 -21.12 -17.00
N LYS A 271 52.46 -21.06 -17.81
CA LYS A 271 52.24 -19.98 -18.80
C LYS A 271 52.16 -18.59 -18.16
N SER A 272 51.74 -18.50 -16.90
CA SER A 272 51.69 -17.27 -16.09
C SER A 272 53.04 -16.86 -15.49
N GLY A 273 54.09 -17.69 -15.60
CA GLY A 273 55.37 -17.50 -14.91
C GLY A 273 55.31 -17.72 -13.39
N GLN A 274 54.16 -18.15 -12.87
CA GLN A 274 53.91 -18.35 -11.44
C GLN A 274 52.99 -19.56 -11.23
N ARG A 275 53.22 -20.33 -10.16
CA ARG A 275 52.32 -21.40 -9.67
C ARG A 275 51.61 -20.96 -8.40
N LEU A 276 50.39 -21.47 -8.23
CA LEU A 276 49.60 -21.25 -7.02
C LEU A 276 49.98 -22.29 -5.96
N VAL A 277 50.23 -21.83 -4.74
CA VAL A 277 50.53 -22.67 -3.56
C VAL A 277 49.75 -22.17 -2.36
N GLY A 278 49.57 -23.03 -1.36
CA GLY A 278 48.93 -22.64 -0.11
C GLY A 278 49.90 -22.15 0.95
N ASP A 279 49.41 -22.03 2.18
CA ASP A 279 50.23 -21.73 3.35
C ASP A 279 50.95 -22.98 3.88
N VAL A 280 50.58 -24.17 3.41
CA VAL A 280 51.17 -25.45 3.79
C VAL A 280 52.03 -25.99 2.65
N HIS A 281 53.24 -26.45 2.97
CA HIS A 281 54.07 -27.18 2.04
C HIS A 281 53.49 -28.59 1.83
N PHE A 282 52.65 -28.73 0.80
CA PHE A 282 51.81 -29.91 0.57
C PHE A 282 52.60 -31.23 0.55
N GLU A 283 53.77 -31.27 -0.09
CA GLU A 283 54.55 -32.51 -0.22
C GLU A 283 55.08 -33.03 1.12
N SER A 284 55.52 -32.15 2.03
CA SER A 284 56.00 -32.61 3.34
C SER A 284 54.84 -32.87 4.30
N ALA A 285 53.78 -32.05 4.27
CA ALA A 285 52.61 -32.22 5.14
C ALA A 285 51.78 -33.46 4.80
N SER A 286 51.62 -33.81 3.51
CA SER A 286 50.88 -35.01 3.08
C SER A 286 51.51 -36.34 3.51
N LYS A 287 52.79 -36.35 3.90
CA LYS A 287 53.46 -37.53 4.46
C LYS A 287 53.16 -37.73 5.96
N VAL A 288 52.60 -36.72 6.63
CA VAL A 288 52.38 -36.69 8.09
C VAL A 288 50.90 -36.66 8.45
N ALA A 289 50.10 -35.86 7.73
CA ALA A 289 48.67 -35.71 7.98
C ALA A 289 47.88 -36.99 7.65
N SER A 290 46.72 -37.20 8.28
CA SER A 290 45.76 -38.23 7.85
C SER A 290 44.91 -37.73 6.68
N TRP A 291 44.61 -36.43 6.68
CA TRP A 291 43.85 -35.74 5.64
C TRP A 291 44.47 -34.37 5.35
N ILE A 292 44.49 -33.98 4.08
CA ILE A 292 45.01 -32.67 3.65
C ILE A 292 44.23 -32.11 2.46
N THR A 293 43.93 -30.81 2.46
CA THR A 293 43.36 -30.13 1.30
C THR A 293 44.43 -29.72 0.28
N PRO A 294 44.19 -29.83 -1.03
CA PRO A 294 45.12 -29.34 -2.06
C PRO A 294 44.93 -27.84 -2.33
N VAL A 295 45.99 -27.16 -2.79
CA VAL A 295 45.91 -25.79 -3.30
C VAL A 295 46.52 -25.75 -4.72
N PRO A 296 45.73 -25.45 -5.78
CA PRO A 296 44.28 -25.23 -5.79
C PRO A 296 43.47 -26.53 -5.58
N GLY A 297 42.17 -26.37 -5.31
CA GLY A 297 41.20 -27.48 -5.32
C GLY A 297 40.57 -27.82 -3.97
N GLY A 298 41.11 -27.26 -2.88
CA GLY A 298 40.59 -27.39 -1.51
C GLY A 298 39.54 -26.34 -1.17
N VAL A 299 39.93 -25.29 -0.44
CA VAL A 299 38.98 -24.35 0.19
C VAL A 299 38.31 -23.39 -0.79
N GLY A 300 39.02 -22.90 -1.82
CA GLY A 300 38.49 -21.91 -2.77
C GLY A 300 37.17 -22.32 -3.46
N PRO A 301 37.06 -23.53 -4.04
CA PRO A 301 35.80 -24.05 -4.58
C PRO A 301 34.66 -24.10 -3.55
N MET A 302 34.97 -24.40 -2.29
CA MET A 302 34.00 -24.45 -1.20
C MET A 302 33.47 -23.06 -0.85
N THR A 303 34.30 -22.02 -0.90
CA THR A 303 33.85 -20.63 -0.69
C THR A 303 32.74 -20.27 -1.67
N VAL A 304 32.90 -20.58 -2.96
CA VAL A 304 31.87 -20.29 -3.98
C VAL A 304 30.62 -21.14 -3.77
N ALA A 305 30.77 -22.42 -3.40
CA ALA A 305 29.62 -23.27 -3.10
C ALA A 305 28.82 -22.77 -1.89
N MET A 306 29.50 -22.35 -0.81
CA MET A 306 28.86 -21.80 0.38
C MET A 306 28.19 -20.45 0.10
N LEU A 307 28.73 -19.62 -0.80
CA LEU A 307 28.07 -18.41 -1.28
C LEU A 307 26.71 -18.73 -1.94
N MET A 308 26.64 -19.80 -2.75
CA MET A 308 25.37 -20.24 -3.35
C MET A 308 24.38 -20.73 -2.28
N VAL A 309 24.86 -21.45 -1.26
CA VAL A 309 24.04 -21.89 -0.11
C VAL A 309 23.48 -20.69 0.65
N ASN A 310 24.32 -19.71 1.00
CA ASN A 310 23.88 -18.51 1.71
C ASN A 310 22.92 -17.68 0.85
N THR A 311 23.16 -17.56 -0.46
CA THR A 311 22.25 -16.86 -1.39
C THR A 311 20.89 -17.53 -1.48
N LEU A 312 20.83 -18.87 -1.58
CA LEU A 312 19.58 -19.61 -1.55
C LEU A 312 18.86 -19.44 -0.21
N ARG A 313 19.57 -19.57 0.92
CA ARG A 313 19.00 -19.38 2.26
C ARG A 313 18.43 -17.99 2.44
N SER A 314 19.12 -16.97 1.96
CA SER A 314 18.64 -15.59 1.97
C SER A 314 17.39 -15.45 1.13
N ALA A 315 17.39 -15.99 -0.10
CA ALA A 315 16.22 -15.99 -0.97
C ALA A 315 15.00 -16.67 -0.33
N GLU A 316 15.17 -17.85 0.29
CA GLU A 316 14.09 -18.55 0.99
C GLU A 316 13.56 -17.73 2.18
N SER A 317 14.46 -17.15 2.99
CA SER A 317 14.09 -16.32 4.14
C SER A 317 13.33 -15.06 3.72
N LEU A 318 13.84 -14.33 2.73
CA LEU A 318 13.21 -13.14 2.16
C LEU A 318 11.86 -13.47 1.50
N TRP A 319 11.77 -14.60 0.81
CA TRP A 319 10.52 -15.08 0.23
C TRP A 319 9.44 -15.31 1.30
N VAL A 320 9.78 -16.01 2.39
CA VAL A 320 8.86 -16.22 3.51
C VAL A 320 8.47 -14.89 4.15
N LYS A 321 9.44 -14.02 4.46
CA LYS A 321 9.23 -12.72 5.10
C LYS A 321 8.34 -11.80 4.24
N SER A 322 8.55 -11.76 2.92
CA SER A 322 7.75 -10.93 2.01
C SER A 322 6.27 -11.32 1.93
N ARG A 323 5.97 -12.58 2.29
CA ARG A 323 4.63 -13.15 2.33
C ARG A 323 4.04 -13.19 3.74
N GLU A 324 4.83 -12.88 4.77
CA GLU A 324 4.37 -12.80 6.14
C GLU A 324 3.71 -11.43 6.37
N ARG A 325 2.39 -11.43 6.54
CA ARG A 325 1.60 -10.25 6.87
C ARG A 325 0.89 -10.57 8.16
N LYS A 326 1.31 -9.94 9.24
CA LYS A 326 0.77 -10.19 10.57
C LYS A 326 0.66 -8.88 11.30
N ILE A 327 -0.59 -8.46 11.47
CA ILE A 327 -0.93 -7.33 12.33
C ILE A 327 -0.78 -7.80 13.77
N THR A 328 -0.06 -7.05 14.58
CA THR A 328 0.00 -7.29 16.03
C THR A 328 -1.12 -6.50 16.70
N PRO A 329 -2.19 -7.11 17.23
CA PRO A 329 -3.31 -6.34 17.76
C PRO A 329 -2.90 -5.47 18.96
N LEU A 330 -3.45 -4.26 19.05
CA LEU A 330 -3.39 -3.46 20.27
C LEU A 330 -4.47 -3.95 21.25
N PRO A 331 -4.15 -4.19 22.53
CA PRO A 331 -5.14 -4.61 23.50
C PRO A 331 -6.14 -3.49 23.80
N LEU A 332 -7.42 -3.84 23.92
CA LEU A 332 -8.48 -2.94 24.40
C LEU A 332 -8.77 -3.15 25.88
N GLN A 333 -8.97 -2.04 26.59
CA GLN A 333 -9.49 -2.03 27.95
C GLN A 333 -10.97 -1.64 27.92
N LEU A 334 -11.83 -2.67 27.84
CA LEU A 334 -13.27 -2.48 27.85
C LEU A 334 -13.75 -2.08 29.25
N LYS A 335 -14.67 -1.13 29.31
CA LYS A 335 -15.37 -0.73 30.54
C LYS A 335 -16.85 -1.08 30.42
N GLU A 336 -17.45 -1.47 31.54
CA GLU A 336 -18.88 -1.81 31.61
C GLU A 336 -19.76 -0.61 31.19
N ASN A 337 -19.47 0.57 31.74
CA ASN A 337 -20.01 1.83 31.25
C ASN A 337 -19.05 2.38 30.19
N VAL A 338 -19.46 2.29 28.92
CA VAL A 338 -18.68 2.77 27.77
C VAL A 338 -18.47 4.29 27.91
N PRO A 339 -17.21 4.78 27.98
CA PRO A 339 -16.91 6.21 28.06
C PRO A 339 -17.32 6.96 26.80
N SER A 340 -17.16 8.28 26.80
CA SER A 340 -17.29 9.05 25.56
C SER A 340 -16.23 8.64 24.53
N ASP A 341 -16.54 8.84 23.25
CA ASP A 341 -15.66 8.42 22.15
C ASP A 341 -14.25 9.00 22.28
N ILE A 342 -14.13 10.27 22.67
CA ILE A 342 -12.83 10.93 22.85
C ILE A 342 -12.05 10.39 24.06
N GLU A 343 -12.74 10.05 25.16
CA GLU A 343 -12.08 9.44 26.33
C GLU A 343 -11.51 8.07 25.98
N ILE A 344 -12.21 7.28 25.15
CA ILE A 344 -11.70 6.01 24.63
C ILE A 344 -10.47 6.25 23.76
N ALA A 345 -10.54 7.21 22.82
CA ALA A 345 -9.44 7.49 21.90
C ALA A 345 -8.18 7.99 22.63
N MET A 346 -8.35 8.87 23.63
CA MET A 346 -7.25 9.41 24.44
C MET A 346 -6.64 8.38 25.40
N ALA A 347 -7.40 7.36 25.81
CA ALA A 347 -6.90 6.29 26.67
C ALA A 347 -6.05 5.26 25.91
N GLN A 348 -6.05 5.28 24.57
CA GLN A 348 -5.31 4.34 23.74
C GLN A 348 -4.04 4.98 23.16
N THR A 349 -2.94 4.21 23.12
CA THR A 349 -1.70 4.64 22.45
C THR A 349 -1.62 4.01 21.05
N PRO A 350 -1.59 4.79 19.97
CA PRO A 350 -1.47 4.23 18.62
C PRO A 350 -0.08 3.68 18.35
N LYS A 351 0.01 2.66 17.48
CA LYS A 351 1.30 2.22 16.92
C LYS A 351 1.96 3.39 16.18
N ALA A 352 3.28 3.35 16.05
CA ALA A 352 3.92 4.16 15.03
C ALA A 352 3.45 3.68 13.65
N VAL A 353 3.11 4.61 12.76
CA VAL A 353 2.59 4.28 11.43
C VAL A 353 3.61 3.51 10.59
N ALA A 354 4.91 3.71 10.84
CA ALA A 354 5.98 2.94 10.21
C ALA A 354 5.96 1.46 10.62
N ASP A 355 5.69 1.16 11.89
CA ASP A 355 5.58 -0.21 12.38
C ASP A 355 4.33 -0.89 11.79
N LEU A 356 3.21 -0.17 11.77
CA LEU A 356 1.99 -0.64 11.12
C LEU A 356 2.22 -0.93 9.63
N ALA A 357 2.88 -0.02 8.91
CA ALA A 357 3.21 -0.17 7.49
C ALA A 357 4.04 -1.44 7.24
N LEU A 358 5.04 -1.71 8.09
CA LEU A 358 5.85 -2.92 8.00
C LEU A 358 5.01 -4.19 8.24
N GLU A 359 4.13 -4.21 9.24
CA GLU A 359 3.25 -5.36 9.56
C GLU A 359 2.33 -5.76 8.40
N ILE A 360 1.91 -4.78 7.60
CA ILE A 360 1.00 -4.97 6.45
C ILE A 360 1.74 -5.10 5.11
N GLY A 361 3.08 -5.01 5.11
CA GLY A 361 3.92 -5.20 3.92
C GLY A 361 4.09 -3.96 3.04
N ILE A 362 3.88 -2.76 3.58
CA ILE A 362 4.28 -1.49 2.98
C ILE A 362 5.75 -1.21 3.35
N ARG A 363 6.56 -0.86 2.35
CA ARG A 363 8.00 -0.65 2.55
C ARG A 363 8.30 0.79 3.01
N PRO A 364 9.45 1.04 3.68
CA PRO A 364 9.84 2.39 4.09
C PRO A 364 9.90 3.40 2.93
N GLY A 365 10.34 2.98 1.75
CA GLY A 365 10.38 3.84 0.55
C GLY A 365 9.01 4.10 -0.09
N GLU A 366 7.95 3.46 0.38
CA GLU A 366 6.57 3.64 -0.09
C GLU A 366 5.72 4.39 0.94
N LEU A 367 6.33 4.90 2.01
CA LEU A 367 5.65 5.51 3.14
C LEU A 367 6.20 6.94 3.36
N GLU A 368 5.31 7.93 3.29
CA GLU A 368 5.62 9.33 3.61
C GLU A 368 4.95 9.71 4.93
N SER A 369 5.72 9.73 6.03
CA SER A 369 5.18 9.98 7.37
C SER A 369 4.73 11.43 7.58
N TYR A 370 3.53 11.60 8.14
CA TYR A 370 2.97 12.89 8.59
C TYR A 370 2.82 12.87 10.11
N GLY A 371 3.94 13.04 10.81
CA GLY A 371 4.02 12.78 12.25
C GLY A 371 4.19 11.29 12.53
N ARG A 372 3.77 10.83 13.73
CA ARG A 372 4.04 9.46 14.20
C ARG A 372 2.95 8.45 13.85
N HIS A 373 1.71 8.89 13.63
CA HIS A 373 0.53 8.01 13.61
C HIS A 373 -0.26 8.01 12.30
N LYS A 374 0.17 8.78 11.30
CA LYS A 374 -0.41 8.82 9.95
C LYS A 374 0.66 9.03 8.89
N ALA A 375 0.42 8.50 7.70
CA ALA A 375 1.34 8.60 6.58
C ALA A 375 0.59 8.56 5.24
N LYS A 376 1.20 9.08 4.18
CA LYS A 376 0.78 8.82 2.80
C LYS A 376 1.46 7.56 2.27
N VAL A 377 0.78 6.83 1.40
CA VAL A 377 1.30 5.62 0.75
C VAL A 377 1.50 5.87 -0.74
N GLU A 378 2.71 5.59 -1.22
CA GLU A 378 3.07 5.75 -2.63
C GLU A 378 2.29 4.82 -3.55
N LEU A 379 1.94 5.31 -4.74
CA LEU A 379 1.19 4.52 -5.72
C LEU A 379 2.04 3.46 -6.44
N SER A 380 3.38 3.56 -6.37
CA SER A 380 4.31 2.54 -6.88
C SER A 380 4.09 1.16 -6.25
N ILE A 381 3.41 1.10 -5.08
CA ILE A 381 2.99 -0.14 -4.46
C ILE A 381 2.07 -0.98 -5.36
N LEU A 382 1.25 -0.34 -6.20
CA LEU A 382 0.36 -1.03 -7.12
C LEU A 382 1.13 -1.75 -8.23
N GLU A 383 2.22 -1.14 -8.72
CA GLU A 383 3.12 -1.76 -9.70
C GLU A 383 3.85 -2.95 -9.07
N ARG A 384 4.37 -2.77 -7.85
CA ARG A 384 5.06 -3.82 -7.10
C ARG A 384 4.16 -5.03 -6.83
N LEU A 385 2.90 -4.78 -6.46
CA LEU A 385 1.95 -5.83 -6.08
C LEU A 385 1.06 -6.27 -7.25
N ALA A 386 1.34 -5.85 -8.49
CA ALA A 386 0.52 -6.15 -9.66
C ALA A 386 0.32 -7.66 -9.89
N HIS A 387 1.28 -8.49 -9.47
CA HIS A 387 1.22 -9.95 -9.55
C HIS A 387 0.21 -10.61 -8.60
N ARG A 388 -0.24 -9.90 -7.55
CA ARG A 388 -1.14 -10.46 -6.54
C ARG A 388 -2.56 -10.48 -7.06
N LYS A 389 -3.29 -11.54 -6.73
CA LYS A 389 -4.75 -11.56 -6.83
C LYS A 389 -5.30 -10.64 -5.74
N ASP A 390 -6.31 -9.84 -6.08
CA ASP A 390 -6.98 -8.96 -5.11
C ASP A 390 -7.65 -9.77 -4.00
N GLY A 391 -7.71 -9.18 -2.80
CA GLY A 391 -8.51 -9.71 -1.69
C GLY A 391 -10.02 -9.54 -1.93
N LYS A 392 -10.81 -9.89 -0.92
CA LYS A 392 -12.27 -9.77 -0.96
C LYS A 392 -12.71 -8.33 -0.80
N TYR A 393 -13.60 -7.86 -1.68
CA TYR A 393 -14.06 -6.48 -1.70
C TYR A 393 -15.48 -6.36 -1.16
N VAL A 394 -15.65 -5.67 -0.04
CA VAL A 394 -16.91 -5.64 0.72
C VAL A 394 -17.37 -4.20 0.91
N VAL A 395 -18.60 -3.91 0.49
CA VAL A 395 -19.21 -2.59 0.69
C VAL A 395 -20.11 -2.59 1.91
N ILE A 396 -19.82 -1.72 2.86
CA ILE A 396 -20.66 -1.46 4.02
C ILE A 396 -21.63 -0.32 3.67
N THR A 397 -22.91 -0.59 3.85
CA THR A 397 -23.99 0.36 3.61
C THR A 397 -24.99 0.30 4.77
N GLY A 398 -26.09 1.03 4.68
CA GLY A 398 -27.12 1.03 5.71
C GLY A 398 -28.51 1.05 5.11
N ILE A 399 -29.50 0.92 5.99
CA ILE A 399 -30.87 1.32 5.69
C ILE A 399 -30.97 2.83 5.43
N THR A 400 -32.15 3.31 5.07
CA THR A 400 -32.39 4.74 4.89
C THR A 400 -32.06 5.48 6.20
N PRO A 401 -31.16 6.48 6.19
CA PRO A 401 -30.77 7.17 7.41
C PRO A 401 -31.93 7.78 8.21
N THR A 402 -31.80 7.73 9.51
CA THR A 402 -32.70 8.37 10.49
C THR A 402 -31.89 9.25 11.45
N PRO A 403 -32.52 10.23 12.14
CA PRO A 403 -31.85 10.99 13.19
C PRO A 403 -31.37 10.15 14.39
N LEU A 404 -31.82 8.90 14.51
CA LEU A 404 -31.45 7.97 15.58
C LEU A 404 -30.08 7.31 15.33
N GLY A 405 -29.61 7.33 14.07
CA GLY A 405 -28.32 6.79 13.65
C GLY A 405 -28.30 5.27 13.52
N GLU A 406 -27.61 4.80 12.47
CA GLU A 406 -27.47 3.37 12.19
C GLU A 406 -26.11 2.81 12.65
N GLY A 407 -25.08 3.66 12.75
CA GLY A 407 -23.73 3.23 13.14
C GLY A 407 -22.93 2.58 12.01
N LYS A 408 -23.13 2.98 10.75
CA LYS A 408 -22.47 2.36 9.58
C LYS A 408 -20.94 2.33 9.69
N SER A 409 -20.30 3.49 9.92
CA SER A 409 -18.84 3.56 10.00
C SER A 409 -18.31 2.83 11.23
N THR A 410 -19.06 2.81 12.33
CA THR A 410 -18.78 1.98 13.52
C THR A 410 -18.70 0.49 13.13
N THR A 411 -19.61 0.02 12.29
CA THR A 411 -19.61 -1.36 11.77
C THR A 411 -18.46 -1.62 10.82
N THR A 412 -18.13 -0.70 9.92
CA THR A 412 -16.95 -0.83 9.04
C THR A 412 -15.68 -1.07 9.87
N ILE A 413 -15.49 -0.29 10.93
CA ILE A 413 -14.31 -0.37 11.79
C ILE A 413 -14.35 -1.61 12.69
N GLY A 414 -15.49 -1.89 13.34
CA GLY A 414 -15.64 -3.07 14.19
C GLY A 414 -15.44 -4.38 13.42
N LEU A 415 -15.92 -4.45 12.18
CA LEU A 415 -15.73 -5.61 11.31
C LEU A 415 -14.28 -5.74 10.83
N ALA A 416 -13.59 -4.63 10.55
CA ALA A 416 -12.15 -4.66 10.25
C ALA A 416 -11.36 -5.21 11.43
N GLN A 417 -11.66 -4.72 12.64
CA GLN A 417 -11.08 -5.19 13.88
C GLN A 417 -11.37 -6.68 14.13
N ALA A 418 -12.60 -7.14 13.92
CA ALA A 418 -12.96 -8.55 14.06
C ALA A 418 -12.12 -9.45 13.14
N LEU A 419 -12.02 -9.11 11.85
CA LEU A 419 -11.24 -9.87 10.88
C LEU A 419 -9.73 -9.83 11.20
N GLY A 420 -9.19 -8.63 11.42
CA GLY A 420 -7.77 -8.39 11.63
C GLY A 420 -7.26 -8.83 12.99
N ALA A 421 -7.82 -8.26 14.05
CA ALA A 421 -7.33 -8.43 15.41
C ALA A 421 -7.76 -9.76 16.05
N HIS A 422 -8.95 -10.29 15.72
CA HIS A 422 -9.52 -11.45 16.40
C HIS A 422 -9.48 -12.73 15.58
N LEU A 423 -9.66 -12.65 14.26
CA LEU A 423 -9.63 -13.80 13.35
C LEU A 423 -8.30 -13.98 12.61
N GLY A 424 -7.36 -13.02 12.73
CA GLY A 424 -6.04 -13.09 12.10
C GLY A 424 -6.07 -13.05 10.57
N ARG A 425 -7.17 -12.59 9.97
CA ARG A 425 -7.32 -12.40 8.52
C ARG A 425 -6.80 -11.01 8.15
N PRO A 426 -6.01 -10.83 7.08
CA PRO A 426 -5.63 -9.50 6.62
C PRO A 426 -6.88 -8.66 6.34
N ALA A 427 -7.03 -7.51 7.00
CA ALA A 427 -8.23 -6.69 6.91
C ALA A 427 -7.89 -5.21 6.84
N PHE A 428 -8.55 -4.48 5.95
CA PHE A 428 -8.35 -3.06 5.74
C PHE A 428 -9.70 -2.36 5.71
N ALA A 429 -9.87 -1.28 6.47
CA ALA A 429 -10.98 -0.37 6.27
C ALA A 429 -10.57 0.74 5.30
N CYS A 430 -11.45 1.13 4.39
CA CYS A 430 -11.26 2.25 3.47
C CYS A 430 -12.41 3.25 3.65
N VAL A 431 -12.13 4.34 4.36
CA VAL A 431 -13.13 5.33 4.77
C VAL A 431 -12.86 6.69 4.15
N ARG A 432 -13.88 7.54 4.18
CA ARG A 432 -13.80 8.91 3.66
C ARG A 432 -13.15 9.82 4.68
N GLN A 433 -12.38 10.79 4.20
CA GLN A 433 -11.96 11.92 5.01
C GLN A 433 -13.19 12.81 5.28
N PRO A 434 -13.49 13.14 6.56
CA PRO A 434 -14.55 14.07 6.88
C PRO A 434 -14.15 15.51 6.51
N SER A 435 -15.14 16.33 6.14
CA SER A 435 -14.94 17.78 6.03
C SER A 435 -14.75 18.40 7.41
N GLN A 436 -13.90 19.42 7.48
CA GLN A 436 -13.67 20.18 8.70
C GLN A 436 -14.86 21.08 9.08
N GLY A 437 -15.65 21.53 8.09
CA GLY A 437 -16.78 22.43 8.33
C GLY A 437 -17.80 21.90 9.35
N PRO A 438 -18.34 20.67 9.19
CA PRO A 438 -19.24 20.04 10.15
C PRO A 438 -18.66 19.85 11.55
N THR A 439 -17.35 19.59 11.68
CA THR A 439 -16.67 19.38 12.97
C THR A 439 -16.91 20.56 13.92
N PHE A 440 -16.87 21.78 13.40
CA PHE A 440 -17.13 23.00 14.18
C PHE A 440 -18.62 23.40 14.24
N GLY A 441 -19.49 22.68 13.52
CA GLY A 441 -20.93 22.95 13.41
C GLY A 441 -21.77 22.24 14.46
N ILE A 442 -21.99 20.93 14.29
CA ILE A 442 -22.98 20.13 15.07
C ILE A 442 -22.29 19.10 16.02
N LYS A 443 -20.95 19.19 16.16
CA LYS A 443 -20.01 18.23 16.83
C LYS A 443 -19.70 16.96 16.01
N GLY A 444 -18.40 16.59 16.02
CA GLY A 444 -17.78 15.30 15.69
C GLY A 444 -18.03 14.68 14.31
N GLY A 445 -16.98 14.44 13.51
CA GLY A 445 -17.07 13.68 12.26
C GLY A 445 -17.04 12.16 12.47
N ALA A 446 -17.56 11.42 11.47
CA ALA A 446 -17.78 9.98 11.51
C ALA A 446 -16.47 9.18 11.41
N ALA A 447 -15.76 9.02 12.53
CA ALA A 447 -14.58 8.16 12.67
C ALA A 447 -14.92 6.78 13.28
N GLY A 448 -16.17 6.34 13.19
CA GLY A 448 -16.70 5.22 13.97
C GLY A 448 -17.32 5.68 15.29
N GLY A 449 -17.30 4.83 16.32
CA GLY A 449 -17.78 5.16 17.67
C GLY A 449 -17.55 4.04 18.70
N GLY A 450 -17.58 4.38 19.97
CA GLY A 450 -17.33 3.46 21.08
C GLY A 450 -15.93 2.84 20.97
N TYR A 451 -15.81 1.52 21.09
CA TYR A 451 -14.55 0.80 20.91
C TYR A 451 -14.21 0.43 19.46
N SER A 452 -14.98 0.97 18.49
CA SER A 452 -14.77 0.76 17.05
C SER A 452 -14.54 2.09 16.34
N GLN A 453 -13.31 2.61 16.44
CA GLN A 453 -12.94 3.94 15.95
C GLN A 453 -11.65 3.91 15.13
N VAL A 454 -11.54 4.83 14.16
CA VAL A 454 -10.27 5.27 13.57
C VAL A 454 -9.62 6.28 14.51
N PHE A 455 -8.31 6.14 14.79
CA PHE A 455 -7.62 7.04 15.70
C PHE A 455 -6.16 7.31 15.29
N PRO A 456 -5.55 8.45 15.69
CA PRO A 456 -6.09 9.54 16.53
C PRO A 456 -7.25 10.34 15.90
N MET A 457 -8.32 10.61 16.68
CA MET A 457 -9.57 11.20 16.18
C MET A 457 -9.46 12.70 15.83
N ASP A 458 -8.65 13.44 16.56
CA ASP A 458 -8.38 14.86 16.32
C ASP A 458 -7.67 15.07 14.98
N GLU A 459 -6.65 14.26 14.70
CA GLU A 459 -5.95 14.29 13.40
C GLU A 459 -6.87 13.90 12.25
N PHE A 460 -7.76 12.91 12.46
CA PHE A 460 -8.74 12.45 11.47
C PHE A 460 -9.76 13.53 11.07
N ASN A 461 -10.22 14.33 12.04
CA ASN A 461 -11.34 15.28 11.84
C ASN A 461 -10.92 16.71 11.49
N LEU A 462 -9.63 17.03 11.56
CA LEU A 462 -9.10 18.35 11.25
C LEU A 462 -8.40 18.35 9.88
N HIS A 463 -7.08 18.57 9.85
CA HIS A 463 -6.35 18.78 8.60
C HIS A 463 -5.86 17.48 7.95
N LEU A 464 -5.80 16.38 8.71
CA LEU A 464 -5.20 15.11 8.31
C LEU A 464 -3.82 15.32 7.66
N THR A 465 -3.72 15.19 6.34
CA THR A 465 -2.52 15.37 5.51
C THR A 465 -2.61 16.54 4.54
N GLY A 466 -3.70 17.32 4.58
CA GLY A 466 -3.90 18.50 3.73
C GLY A 466 -4.63 18.26 2.40
N ASP A 467 -5.22 17.08 2.18
CA ASP A 467 -5.83 16.71 0.90
C ASP A 467 -7.00 17.65 0.52
N ILE A 468 -7.86 17.99 1.47
CA ILE A 468 -8.97 18.95 1.25
C ILE A 468 -8.42 20.36 0.96
N HIS A 469 -7.28 20.74 1.51
CA HIS A 469 -6.63 22.02 1.21
C HIS A 469 -6.13 22.06 -0.24
N ALA A 470 -5.53 20.95 -0.71
CA ALA A 470 -5.13 20.80 -2.11
C ALA A 470 -6.34 20.90 -3.07
N VAL A 471 -7.44 20.22 -2.74
CA VAL A 471 -8.72 20.32 -3.49
C VAL A 471 -9.21 21.76 -3.53
N THR A 472 -9.20 22.45 -2.39
CA THR A 472 -9.63 23.84 -2.26
C THR A 472 -8.79 24.77 -3.14
N ALA A 473 -7.46 24.62 -3.08
CA ALA A 473 -6.53 25.40 -3.88
C ALA A 473 -6.72 25.15 -5.39
N ALA A 474 -6.84 23.88 -5.80
CA ALA A 474 -7.05 23.52 -7.20
C ALA A 474 -8.38 24.08 -7.74
N ASN A 475 -9.48 23.88 -7.01
CA ASN A 475 -10.79 24.41 -7.41
C ASN A 475 -10.78 25.94 -7.58
N ASN A 476 -10.19 26.63 -6.61
CA ASN A 476 -10.16 28.10 -6.60
C ASN A 476 -9.17 28.66 -7.63
N LEU A 477 -8.10 27.95 -7.96
CA LEU A 477 -7.23 28.30 -9.09
C LEU A 477 -7.98 28.22 -10.42
N LEU A 478 -8.81 27.18 -10.64
CA LEU A 478 -9.64 27.09 -11.84
C LEU A 478 -10.66 28.25 -11.91
N ALA A 479 -11.31 28.58 -10.79
CA ALA A 479 -12.22 29.72 -10.74
C ALA A 479 -11.51 31.06 -11.05
N ALA A 480 -10.32 31.28 -10.49
CA ALA A 480 -9.52 32.46 -10.77
C ALA A 480 -9.05 32.51 -12.23
N ALA A 481 -8.63 31.38 -12.80
CA ALA A 481 -8.19 31.29 -14.19
C ALA A 481 -9.34 31.56 -15.17
N LEU A 482 -10.55 31.07 -14.88
CA LEU A 482 -11.75 31.36 -15.65
C LEU A 482 -12.07 32.87 -15.65
N ASP A 483 -12.09 33.50 -14.47
CA ASP A 483 -12.38 34.93 -14.35
C ASP A 483 -11.33 35.78 -15.07
N ALA A 484 -10.04 35.46 -14.89
CA ALA A 484 -8.95 36.13 -15.60
C ALA A 484 -9.07 35.97 -17.12
N ARG A 485 -9.46 34.78 -17.59
CA ARG A 485 -9.66 34.51 -19.02
C ARG A 485 -10.80 35.35 -19.59
N ILE A 486 -11.94 35.40 -18.91
CA ILE A 486 -13.10 36.23 -19.32
C ILE A 486 -12.70 37.71 -19.38
N PHE A 487 -12.02 38.22 -18.34
CA PHE A 487 -11.59 39.61 -18.27
C PHE A 487 -10.63 39.99 -19.41
N HIS A 488 -9.59 39.18 -19.65
CA HIS A 488 -8.61 39.47 -20.69
C HIS A 488 -9.17 39.34 -22.10
N GLU A 489 -10.08 38.40 -22.34
CA GLU A 489 -10.83 38.36 -23.60
C GLU A 489 -11.65 39.64 -23.77
N ALA A 490 -12.45 40.03 -22.78
CA ALA A 490 -13.33 41.20 -22.91
C ALA A 490 -12.57 42.53 -23.14
N THR A 491 -11.35 42.66 -22.62
CA THR A 491 -10.59 43.93 -22.60
C THR A 491 -9.46 44.03 -23.63
N THR A 492 -9.12 42.94 -24.32
CA THR A 492 -7.93 42.90 -25.20
C THR A 492 -8.31 42.56 -26.65
N PRO A 493 -7.85 43.34 -27.66
CA PRO A 493 -8.03 42.99 -29.07
C PRO A 493 -7.31 41.69 -29.47
N ASP A 494 -7.83 40.97 -30.47
CA ASP A 494 -7.40 39.60 -30.84
C ASP A 494 -5.89 39.45 -31.04
N LYS A 495 -5.28 40.32 -31.85
CA LYS A 495 -3.83 40.26 -32.12
C LYS A 495 -3.00 40.43 -30.84
N SER A 496 -3.42 41.33 -29.95
CA SER A 496 -2.73 41.58 -28.68
C SER A 496 -2.91 40.40 -27.72
N LEU A 497 -4.13 39.83 -27.67
CA LEU A 497 -4.44 38.67 -26.85
C LEU A 497 -3.60 37.46 -27.29
N TYR A 498 -3.55 37.16 -28.59
CA TYR A 498 -2.73 36.08 -29.14
C TYR A 498 -1.24 36.27 -28.79
N ASN A 499 -0.71 37.49 -28.98
CA ASN A 499 0.68 37.80 -28.65
C ASN A 499 1.01 37.61 -27.16
N ARG A 500 0.04 37.81 -26.26
CA ARG A 500 0.20 37.60 -24.81
C ARG A 500 0.08 36.13 -24.42
N LEU A 501 -0.78 35.37 -25.09
CA LEU A 501 -0.95 33.93 -24.87
C LEU A 501 0.23 33.12 -25.41
N VAL A 502 0.86 33.60 -26.49
CA VAL A 502 2.01 32.95 -27.14
C VAL A 502 3.18 33.94 -27.30
N PRO A 503 3.79 34.41 -26.20
CA PRO A 503 4.84 35.40 -26.26
C PRO A 503 6.14 34.79 -26.82
N PRO A 504 6.95 35.56 -27.57
CA PRO A 504 8.24 35.07 -28.04
C PRO A 504 9.22 34.93 -26.87
N LYS A 505 9.91 33.79 -26.79
CA LYS A 505 11.04 33.58 -25.86
C LYS A 505 12.31 33.48 -26.68
N LYS A 506 13.25 34.40 -26.46
CA LYS A 506 14.48 34.52 -27.27
C LYS A 506 14.19 34.62 -28.78
N GLY A 507 13.13 35.35 -29.14
CA GLY A 507 12.71 35.57 -30.54
C GLY A 507 11.86 34.44 -31.16
N VAL A 508 11.66 33.32 -30.47
CA VAL A 508 10.88 32.18 -31.00
C VAL A 508 9.57 32.04 -30.23
N ARG A 509 8.45 31.90 -30.94
CA ARG A 509 7.16 31.55 -30.35
C ARG A 509 6.97 30.05 -30.34
N THR A 510 6.46 29.54 -29.24
CA THR A 510 6.07 28.13 -29.08
C THR A 510 4.80 28.06 -28.26
N PHE A 511 3.84 27.22 -28.67
CA PHE A 511 2.71 26.91 -27.81
C PHE A 511 3.18 26.21 -26.53
N ALA A 512 2.53 26.51 -25.40
CA ALA A 512 2.70 25.67 -24.22
C ALA A 512 2.24 24.23 -24.54
N PRO A 513 2.90 23.18 -24.03
CA PRO A 513 2.56 21.80 -24.37
C PRO A 513 1.07 21.46 -24.23
N LEU A 514 0.44 21.97 -23.18
CA LEU A 514 -1.00 21.79 -22.92
C LEU A 514 -1.90 22.41 -24.01
N MET A 515 -1.48 23.52 -24.61
CA MET A 515 -2.25 24.23 -25.64
C MET A 515 -2.28 23.51 -26.98
N LEU A 516 -1.43 22.50 -27.19
CA LEU A 516 -1.50 21.63 -28.36
C LEU A 516 -2.82 20.84 -28.40
N LYS A 517 -3.33 20.41 -27.24
CA LYS A 517 -4.66 19.75 -27.13
C LYS A 517 -5.80 20.67 -27.61
N ARG A 518 -5.66 21.97 -27.38
CA ARG A 518 -6.64 22.95 -27.85
C ARG A 518 -6.59 23.11 -29.37
N LEU A 519 -5.41 23.15 -29.98
CA LEU A 519 -5.28 23.18 -31.44
C LEU A 519 -5.93 21.95 -32.08
N GLU A 520 -5.69 20.77 -31.51
CA GLU A 520 -6.32 19.52 -31.93
C GLU A 520 -7.85 19.58 -31.83
N LYS A 521 -8.39 20.03 -30.68
CA LYS A 521 -9.84 20.22 -30.48
C LYS A 521 -10.45 21.17 -31.51
N LEU A 522 -9.70 22.20 -31.93
CA LEU A 522 -10.14 23.18 -32.94
C LEU A 522 -9.89 22.72 -34.39
N GLY A 523 -9.23 21.58 -34.62
CA GLY A 523 -8.87 21.11 -35.96
C GLY A 523 -7.74 21.91 -36.62
N ILE A 524 -6.96 22.67 -35.85
CA ILE A 524 -5.84 23.48 -36.36
C ILE A 524 -4.60 22.59 -36.46
N LYS A 525 -4.07 22.41 -37.67
CA LYS A 525 -2.97 21.47 -37.95
C LYS A 525 -1.58 22.04 -37.64
N SER A 526 -1.36 23.34 -37.84
CA SER A 526 -0.04 23.92 -37.60
C SER A 526 0.23 24.06 -36.10
N THR A 527 1.40 23.59 -35.67
CA THR A 527 1.93 23.76 -34.31
C THR A 527 2.94 24.90 -34.21
N ASN A 528 3.19 25.62 -35.31
CA ASN A 528 4.03 26.80 -35.32
C ASN A 528 3.15 28.04 -35.13
N PRO A 529 3.29 28.79 -34.02
CA PRO A 529 2.47 29.97 -33.75
C PRO A 529 2.47 31.01 -34.89
N ASP A 530 3.60 31.18 -35.59
CA ASP A 530 3.74 32.21 -36.62
C ASP A 530 3.12 31.79 -37.98
N GLU A 531 2.64 30.55 -38.10
CA GLU A 531 1.94 30.04 -39.29
C GLU A 531 0.41 30.08 -39.17
N LEU A 532 -0.14 30.37 -37.98
CA LEU A 532 -1.60 30.46 -37.81
C LEU A 532 -2.15 31.65 -38.59
N THR A 533 -3.21 31.41 -39.35
CA THR A 533 -4.00 32.49 -39.96
C THR A 533 -4.62 33.39 -38.88
N PRO A 534 -5.01 34.64 -39.20
CA PRO A 534 -5.68 35.51 -38.24
C PRO A 534 -6.93 34.89 -37.60
N GLU A 535 -7.71 34.10 -38.35
CA GLU A 535 -8.90 33.43 -37.83
C GLU A 535 -8.54 32.25 -36.92
N GLU A 536 -7.55 31.42 -37.28
CA GLU A 536 -7.08 30.35 -36.41
C GLU A 536 -6.49 30.90 -35.10
N ALA A 537 -5.72 31.98 -35.18
CA ALA A 537 -5.19 32.69 -34.01
C ALA A 537 -6.33 33.25 -33.12
N ARG A 538 -7.41 33.76 -33.74
CA ARG A 538 -8.61 34.23 -33.04
C ARG A 538 -9.33 33.08 -32.34
N LEU A 539 -9.64 31.99 -33.05
CA LEU A 539 -10.30 30.80 -32.51
C LEU A 539 -9.49 30.15 -31.37
N PHE A 540 -8.16 30.10 -31.51
CA PHE A 540 -7.28 29.66 -30.45
C PHE A 540 -7.37 30.56 -29.21
N SER A 541 -7.35 31.88 -29.41
CA SER A 541 -7.28 32.87 -28.32
C SER A 541 -8.60 33.10 -27.60
N ARG A 542 -9.73 33.01 -28.30
CA ARG A 542 -11.07 33.30 -27.77
C ARG A 542 -11.75 32.01 -27.34
N LEU A 543 -12.09 31.89 -26.06
CA LEU A 543 -12.99 30.84 -25.58
C LEU A 543 -14.45 31.24 -25.79
N ASP A 544 -14.73 32.54 -25.86
CA ASP A 544 -16.07 33.09 -26.01
C ASP A 544 -17.05 32.51 -24.99
N VAL A 545 -16.65 32.52 -23.72
CA VAL A 545 -17.46 32.05 -22.59
C VAL A 545 -18.82 32.73 -22.59
N ASP A 546 -19.89 31.94 -22.55
CA ASP A 546 -21.22 32.43 -22.19
C ASP A 546 -21.33 32.48 -20.66
N THR A 547 -21.33 33.70 -20.12
CA THR A 547 -21.30 33.95 -18.68
C THR A 547 -22.54 33.44 -17.95
N GLU A 548 -23.68 33.30 -18.63
CA GLU A 548 -24.91 32.76 -18.03
C GLU A 548 -24.84 31.24 -17.82
N THR A 549 -23.89 30.57 -18.48
CA THR A 549 -23.73 29.11 -18.45
C THR A 549 -22.62 28.64 -17.50
N ILE A 550 -21.97 29.57 -16.79
CA ILE A 550 -20.90 29.23 -15.84
C ILE A 550 -21.48 28.40 -14.70
N THR A 551 -20.94 27.19 -14.53
CA THR A 551 -21.34 26.27 -13.46
C THR A 551 -20.32 26.20 -12.33
N TRP A 552 -19.13 26.77 -12.52
CA TRP A 552 -18.01 26.63 -11.60
C TRP A 552 -18.02 27.67 -10.47
N ASN A 553 -18.25 27.20 -9.25
CA ASN A 553 -18.15 27.99 -8.02
C ASN A 553 -16.75 27.91 -7.40
N ARG A 554 -16.48 28.84 -6.47
CA ARG A 554 -15.34 28.72 -5.55
C ARG A 554 -15.69 27.75 -4.41
N VAL A 555 -14.70 27.36 -3.61
CA VAL A 555 -14.94 26.50 -2.44
C VAL A 555 -14.14 26.91 -1.20
N LEU A 556 -14.67 26.54 -0.04
CA LEU A 556 -14.06 26.71 1.27
C LEU A 556 -14.55 25.60 2.22
N ASP A 557 -13.66 25.00 3.02
CA ASP A 557 -14.04 23.90 3.93
C ASP A 557 -14.52 24.39 5.30
N VAL A 558 -15.42 25.38 5.29
CA VAL A 558 -16.05 25.97 6.48
C VAL A 558 -17.53 26.16 6.19
N ASN A 559 -18.39 25.96 7.19
CA ASN A 559 -19.82 26.17 7.07
C ASN A 559 -20.18 27.67 7.05
N ASP A 560 -20.23 28.30 5.87
CA ASP A 560 -20.55 29.72 5.71
C ASP A 560 -21.70 30.00 4.74
N ARG A 561 -22.90 30.20 5.30
CA ARG A 561 -24.11 30.43 4.51
C ARG A 561 -24.10 31.74 3.71
N PHE A 562 -23.32 32.75 4.09
CA PHE A 562 -23.32 34.05 3.41
C PHE A 562 -22.52 34.01 2.11
N LEU A 563 -21.68 32.98 1.90
CA LEU A 563 -20.95 32.78 0.66
C LEU A 563 -21.72 31.98 -0.41
N ARG A 564 -22.94 31.50 -0.11
CA ARG A 564 -23.78 30.76 -1.08
C ARG A 564 -24.02 31.54 -2.37
N LYS A 565 -24.09 32.86 -2.27
CA LYS A 565 -24.39 33.75 -3.39
C LYS A 565 -23.73 35.11 -3.15
N ILE A 566 -22.82 35.49 -4.02
CA ILE A 566 -22.00 36.71 -3.94
C ILE A 566 -21.83 37.34 -5.33
N THR A 567 -21.36 38.58 -5.36
CA THR A 567 -20.92 39.26 -6.59
C THR A 567 -19.42 39.54 -6.51
N VAL A 568 -18.67 39.18 -7.55
CA VAL A 568 -17.21 39.40 -7.66
C VAL A 568 -16.87 40.50 -8.68
N GLY A 569 -15.60 40.95 -8.71
CA GLY A 569 -15.12 41.95 -9.67
C GLY A 569 -15.52 43.40 -9.34
N GLN A 570 -15.76 43.72 -8.06
CA GLN A 570 -16.28 45.02 -7.62
C GLN A 570 -15.21 46.13 -7.51
N ASN A 571 -13.92 45.78 -7.64
CA ASN A 571 -12.84 46.78 -7.56
C ASN A 571 -12.87 47.70 -8.80
N PRO A 572 -12.49 48.99 -8.68
CA PRO A 572 -12.35 49.89 -9.83
C PRO A 572 -11.53 49.33 -11.02
N THR A 573 -10.56 48.45 -10.79
CA THR A 573 -9.76 47.85 -11.89
C THR A 573 -10.52 46.84 -12.75
N GLU A 574 -11.59 46.24 -12.23
CA GLU A 574 -12.46 45.30 -12.95
C GLU A 574 -13.84 45.93 -13.27
N GLN A 575 -13.93 47.26 -13.25
CA GLN A 575 -15.18 47.98 -13.47
C GLN A 575 -15.89 47.53 -14.76
N GLY A 576 -17.19 47.21 -14.65
CA GLY A 576 -18.00 46.74 -15.77
C GLY A 576 -17.87 45.23 -16.06
N HIS A 577 -17.01 44.50 -15.34
CA HIS A 577 -16.79 43.05 -15.49
C HIS A 577 -17.15 42.27 -14.22
N THR A 578 -18.28 42.63 -13.60
CA THR A 578 -18.80 41.93 -12.41
C THR A 578 -19.58 40.68 -12.81
N ARG A 579 -19.64 39.69 -11.91
CA ARG A 579 -20.56 38.55 -12.08
C ARG A 579 -21.06 38.00 -10.75
N GLU A 580 -22.22 37.36 -10.81
CA GLU A 580 -22.79 36.58 -9.72
C GLU A 580 -22.13 35.18 -9.67
N THR A 581 -21.86 34.67 -8.47
CA THR A 581 -21.26 33.35 -8.22
C THR A 581 -21.55 32.90 -6.79
N GLY A 582 -21.11 31.70 -6.40
CA GLY A 582 -21.12 31.28 -5.00
C GLY A 582 -19.86 30.53 -4.55
N PHE A 583 -19.90 30.11 -3.29
CA PHE A 583 -19.02 29.10 -2.72
C PHE A 583 -19.80 27.85 -2.35
N ASP A 584 -19.19 26.70 -2.60
CA ASP A 584 -19.60 25.40 -2.06
C ASP A 584 -18.60 24.93 -0.99
N ILE A 585 -18.98 23.98 -0.14
CA ILE A 585 -18.01 23.39 0.78
C ILE A 585 -16.96 22.58 -0.02
N SER A 586 -15.69 22.55 0.40
CA SER A 586 -14.62 21.96 -0.44
C SER A 586 -14.85 20.51 -0.85
N VAL A 587 -15.47 19.70 0.00
CA VAL A 587 -15.84 18.31 -0.31
C VAL A 587 -16.99 18.16 -1.34
N ALA A 588 -17.67 19.25 -1.68
CA ALA A 588 -18.64 19.33 -2.78
C ALA A 588 -18.00 19.63 -4.15
N SER A 589 -16.71 19.99 -4.18
CA SER A 589 -15.98 20.27 -5.43
C SER A 589 -15.91 19.05 -6.35
N GLU A 590 -16.00 19.28 -7.66
CA GLU A 590 -15.70 18.23 -8.65
C GLU A 590 -14.25 17.74 -8.53
N CYS A 591 -13.29 18.58 -8.12
CA CYS A 591 -11.91 18.16 -7.84
C CYS A 591 -11.85 17.04 -6.79
N MET A 592 -12.74 17.06 -5.78
CA MET A 592 -12.85 15.99 -4.78
C MET A 592 -13.39 14.70 -5.41
N ALA A 593 -14.39 14.80 -6.29
CA ALA A 593 -14.92 13.64 -7.01
C ALA A 593 -13.90 13.06 -8.00
N VAL A 594 -13.11 13.89 -8.67
CA VAL A 594 -11.98 13.48 -9.51
C VAL A 594 -10.93 12.75 -8.67
N LEU A 595 -10.52 13.31 -7.53
CA LEU A 595 -9.59 12.64 -6.63
C LEU A 595 -10.09 11.24 -6.21
N ALA A 596 -11.36 11.13 -5.86
CA ALA A 596 -11.96 9.86 -5.45
C ALA A 596 -12.08 8.83 -6.60
N LEU A 597 -12.23 9.26 -7.85
CA LEU A 597 -12.48 8.38 -9.01
C LEU A 597 -11.28 8.19 -9.94
N SER A 598 -10.12 8.73 -9.59
CA SER A 598 -8.90 8.57 -10.38
C SER A 598 -8.25 7.20 -10.18
N ASN A 599 -7.68 6.65 -11.24
CA ASN A 599 -6.99 5.36 -11.25
C ASN A 599 -5.48 5.47 -10.99
N ASP A 600 -4.89 6.62 -11.30
CA ASP A 600 -3.49 6.98 -11.13
C ASP A 600 -3.32 8.50 -11.38
N LEU A 601 -2.09 9.01 -11.31
CA LEU A 601 -1.78 10.43 -11.51
C LEU A 601 -2.07 10.94 -12.93
N ALA A 602 -1.87 10.10 -13.95
CA ALA A 602 -2.12 10.48 -15.34
C ALA A 602 -3.64 10.60 -15.59
N ASP A 603 -4.43 9.63 -15.11
CA ASP A 603 -5.89 9.68 -15.14
C ASP A 603 -6.42 10.90 -14.38
N MET A 604 -5.90 11.20 -13.18
CA MET A 604 -6.30 12.39 -12.42
C MET A 604 -6.03 13.67 -13.22
N ARG A 605 -4.85 13.81 -13.84
CA ARG A 605 -4.52 14.98 -14.67
C ARG A 605 -5.48 15.13 -15.83
N ASP A 606 -5.81 14.04 -16.52
CA ASP A 606 -6.72 14.08 -17.67
C ASP A 606 -8.17 14.32 -17.26
N ARG A 607 -8.60 13.83 -16.09
CA ARG A 607 -9.91 14.15 -15.50
C ARG A 607 -10.01 15.63 -15.11
N LEU A 608 -9.00 16.17 -14.44
CA LEU A 608 -8.94 17.60 -14.11
C LEU A 608 -9.01 18.46 -15.36
N GLY A 609 -8.30 18.08 -16.42
CA GLY A 609 -8.33 18.78 -17.72
C GLY A 609 -9.70 18.76 -18.41
N ARG A 610 -10.46 17.66 -18.26
CA ARG A 610 -11.80 17.45 -18.85
C ARG A 610 -12.94 18.16 -18.13
N MET A 611 -12.73 18.70 -16.94
CA MET A 611 -13.77 19.41 -16.18
C MET A 611 -14.32 20.58 -17.01
N VAL A 612 -15.64 20.64 -17.15
CA VAL A 612 -16.35 21.67 -17.93
C VAL A 612 -16.81 22.76 -16.98
N VAL A 613 -16.42 24.00 -17.26
CA VAL A 613 -16.73 25.15 -16.39
C VAL A 613 -17.82 26.07 -16.93
N ALA A 614 -18.05 26.03 -18.24
CA ALA A 614 -19.04 26.83 -18.95
C ALA A 614 -19.29 26.27 -20.36
N THR A 615 -20.30 26.81 -21.03
CA THR A 615 -20.52 26.67 -22.47
C THR A 615 -20.05 27.94 -23.17
N SER A 616 -19.49 27.82 -24.37
CA SER A 616 -19.20 28.96 -25.23
C SER A 616 -20.48 29.50 -25.89
N LYS A 617 -20.43 30.73 -26.40
CA LYS A 617 -21.53 31.31 -27.20
C LYS A 617 -21.92 30.47 -28.43
N ALA A 618 -21.04 29.58 -28.88
CA ALA A 618 -21.29 28.64 -29.98
C ALA A 618 -21.85 27.28 -29.52
N GLY A 619 -22.19 27.12 -28.24
CA GLY A 619 -22.74 25.87 -27.68
C GLY A 619 -21.70 24.80 -27.34
N GLN A 620 -20.41 25.06 -27.56
CA GLN A 620 -19.32 24.11 -27.28
C GLN A 620 -18.90 24.14 -25.81
N PRO A 621 -18.56 22.99 -25.19
CA PRO A 621 -18.11 22.93 -23.80
C PRO A 621 -16.71 23.55 -23.66
N ILE A 622 -16.52 24.36 -22.62
CA ILE A 622 -15.24 24.97 -22.26
C ILE A 622 -14.66 24.22 -21.06
N THR A 623 -13.47 23.64 -21.25
CA THR A 623 -12.81 22.78 -20.27
C THR A 623 -11.69 23.50 -19.51
N ALA A 624 -11.22 22.90 -18.42
CA ALA A 624 -10.02 23.38 -17.70
C ALA A 624 -8.76 23.35 -18.58
N ASP A 625 -8.64 22.38 -19.49
CA ASP A 625 -7.53 22.33 -20.46
C ASP A 625 -7.67 23.41 -21.56
N ASP A 626 -8.90 23.82 -21.94
CA ASP A 626 -9.11 24.98 -22.83
C ASP A 626 -8.62 26.29 -22.21
N ILE A 627 -8.80 26.45 -20.90
CA ILE A 627 -8.28 27.60 -20.14
C ILE A 627 -6.76 27.53 -19.99
N GLY A 628 -6.21 26.31 -19.99
CA GLY A 628 -4.78 26.07 -19.86
C GLY A 628 -4.30 25.83 -18.43
N VAL A 629 -5.19 25.38 -17.54
CA VAL A 629 -4.88 25.22 -16.10
C VAL A 629 -4.80 23.76 -15.64
N GLY A 630 -5.30 22.78 -16.40
CA GLY A 630 -5.37 21.38 -15.96
C GLY A 630 -4.05 20.79 -15.45
N GLY A 631 -2.92 21.16 -16.07
CA GLY A 631 -1.58 20.77 -15.58
C GLY A 631 -1.23 21.36 -14.22
N ALA A 632 -1.57 22.64 -13.96
CA ALA A 632 -1.35 23.27 -12.66
C ALA A 632 -2.23 22.68 -11.57
N LEU A 633 -3.48 22.31 -11.90
CA LEU A 633 -4.37 21.60 -10.98
C LEU A 633 -3.77 20.26 -10.56
N ALA A 634 -3.21 19.49 -11.50
CA ALA A 634 -2.56 18.22 -11.21
C ALA A 634 -1.34 18.38 -10.29
N VAL A 635 -0.54 19.45 -10.46
CA VAL A 635 0.60 19.75 -9.58
C VAL A 635 0.14 20.04 -8.15
N LEU A 636 -0.93 20.83 -7.96
CA LEU A 636 -1.49 21.12 -6.63
C LEU A 636 -2.01 19.86 -5.94
N MET A 637 -2.49 18.90 -6.72
CA MET A 637 -3.09 17.65 -6.24
C MET A 637 -2.10 16.47 -6.16
N LYS A 638 -0.82 16.66 -6.52
CA LYS A 638 0.15 15.57 -6.73
C LYS A 638 0.36 14.67 -5.52
N ASP A 639 0.29 15.23 -4.31
CA ASP A 639 0.46 14.48 -3.06
C ASP A 639 -0.89 14.06 -2.48
N ALA A 640 -1.94 14.84 -2.76
CA ALA A 640 -3.31 14.56 -2.34
C ALA A 640 -3.88 13.29 -3.01
N ILE A 641 -3.29 12.79 -4.10
CA ILE A 641 -3.68 11.54 -4.76
C ILE A 641 -3.27 10.28 -3.97
N LYS A 642 -2.31 10.40 -3.05
CA LYS A 642 -1.76 9.28 -2.27
C LYS A 642 -2.66 8.99 -1.06
N PRO A 643 -3.17 7.74 -0.88
CA PRO A 643 -3.99 7.37 0.26
C PRO A 643 -3.30 7.57 1.61
N ASN A 644 -4.06 7.98 2.63
CA ASN A 644 -3.53 8.17 3.98
C ASN A 644 -3.75 6.92 4.84
N LEU A 645 -2.67 6.35 5.36
CA LEU A 645 -2.67 5.22 6.29
C LEU A 645 -2.81 5.72 7.73
N MET A 646 -3.79 5.16 8.43
CA MET A 646 -4.06 5.28 9.88
C MET A 646 -4.42 3.90 10.44
N GLN A 647 -5.00 3.85 11.65
CA GLN A 647 -5.35 2.61 12.31
C GLN A 647 -6.63 2.69 13.15
N THR A 648 -7.21 1.53 13.43
CA THR A 648 -8.30 1.35 14.41
C THR A 648 -7.76 1.27 15.84
N LEU A 649 -8.58 1.39 16.88
CA LEU A 649 -8.16 1.20 18.29
C LEU A 649 -7.44 -0.13 18.60
N GLU A 650 -7.67 -1.19 17.82
CA GLU A 650 -6.95 -2.49 17.93
C GLU A 650 -5.75 -2.63 16.97
N GLY A 651 -5.32 -1.54 16.32
CA GLY A 651 -4.15 -1.53 15.42
C GLY A 651 -4.37 -2.19 14.06
N THR A 652 -5.62 -2.36 13.61
CA THR A 652 -5.97 -2.77 12.24
C THR A 652 -5.82 -1.58 11.28
N PRO A 653 -5.27 -1.74 10.06
CA PRO A 653 -5.01 -0.62 9.15
C PRO A 653 -6.29 -0.01 8.57
N VAL A 654 -6.26 1.32 8.45
CA VAL A 654 -7.34 2.11 7.85
C VAL A 654 -6.77 3.05 6.81
N PHE A 655 -7.28 2.99 5.59
CA PHE A 655 -7.06 4.04 4.60
C PHE A 655 -8.15 5.10 4.69
N VAL A 656 -7.73 6.35 4.87
CA VAL A 656 -8.61 7.53 4.92
C VAL A 656 -8.28 8.38 3.69
N HIS A 657 -9.15 8.38 2.67
CA HIS A 657 -8.80 9.06 1.44
C HIS A 657 -10.00 9.49 0.60
N ALA A 658 -9.96 10.77 0.20
CA ALA A 658 -11.06 11.51 -0.41
C ALA A 658 -12.34 11.51 0.44
N GLY A 659 -13.28 12.41 0.14
CA GLY A 659 -14.52 12.52 0.89
C GLY A 659 -15.62 13.24 0.14
N PRO A 660 -15.96 12.84 -1.10
CA PRO A 660 -17.02 13.51 -1.86
C PRO A 660 -18.37 13.40 -1.16
N PHE A 661 -19.21 14.41 -1.36
CA PHE A 661 -20.62 14.35 -0.95
C PHE A 661 -21.33 13.13 -1.54
N ALA A 662 -22.20 12.51 -0.75
CA ALA A 662 -23.00 11.36 -1.20
C ALA A 662 -24.31 11.77 -1.89
N ASN A 663 -24.64 13.07 -1.93
CA ASN A 663 -25.79 13.62 -2.65
C ASN A 663 -25.42 13.95 -4.10
N ILE A 664 -24.64 15.02 -4.28
CA ILE A 664 -24.24 15.55 -5.60
C ILE A 664 -23.01 14.84 -6.20
N ALA A 665 -22.43 13.90 -5.47
CA ALA A 665 -21.40 13.00 -5.96
C ALA A 665 -21.66 11.59 -5.40
N HIS A 666 -20.72 10.68 -5.65
CA HIS A 666 -20.90 9.26 -5.42
C HIS A 666 -20.74 8.84 -3.95
N GLY A 667 -20.14 9.66 -3.09
CA GLY A 667 -20.17 9.40 -1.64
C GLY A 667 -19.32 8.24 -1.13
N ASN A 668 -18.25 7.86 -1.83
CA ASN A 668 -17.33 6.79 -1.42
C ASN A 668 -15.91 7.33 -1.25
N SER A 669 -15.06 6.58 -0.53
CA SER A 669 -13.60 6.80 -0.50
C SER A 669 -12.98 6.54 -1.88
N SER A 670 -11.71 6.89 -2.06
CA SER A 670 -11.06 6.80 -3.38
C SER A 670 -10.90 5.38 -3.93
N ILE A 671 -10.91 5.23 -5.26
CA ILE A 671 -10.54 3.99 -5.98
C ILE A 671 -9.11 3.54 -5.63
N LEU A 672 -8.18 4.49 -5.54
CA LEU A 672 -6.77 4.19 -5.26
C LEU A 672 -6.56 3.56 -3.88
N ALA A 673 -7.22 4.08 -2.84
CA ALA A 673 -7.16 3.49 -1.50
C ALA A 673 -7.66 2.04 -1.51
N ASP A 674 -8.79 1.78 -2.17
CA ASP A 674 -9.36 0.44 -2.24
C ASP A 674 -8.44 -0.51 -3.03
N ARG A 675 -7.86 -0.08 -4.16
CA ARG A 675 -6.91 -0.91 -4.94
C ARG A 675 -5.66 -1.24 -4.14
N VAL A 676 -5.07 -0.27 -3.45
CA VAL A 676 -3.90 -0.50 -2.60
C VAL A 676 -4.26 -1.49 -1.49
N ALA A 677 -5.39 -1.30 -0.82
CA ALA A 677 -5.88 -2.22 0.21
C ALA A 677 -6.13 -3.63 -0.36
N LEU A 678 -6.73 -3.76 -1.55
CA LEU A 678 -7.04 -5.03 -2.19
C LEU A 678 -5.77 -5.80 -2.55
N LYS A 679 -4.74 -5.11 -3.05
CA LYS A 679 -3.43 -5.71 -3.30
C LYS A 679 -2.74 -6.12 -2.01
N LEU A 680 -2.82 -5.33 -0.94
CA LEU A 680 -2.23 -5.67 0.36
C LEU A 680 -2.94 -6.87 1.02
N ALA A 681 -4.28 -6.91 0.95
CA ALA A 681 -5.14 -7.99 1.43
C ALA A 681 -5.14 -9.25 0.53
N GLY A 682 -4.58 -9.13 -0.67
CA GLY A 682 -4.64 -10.15 -1.70
C GLY A 682 -3.85 -11.43 -1.41
N THR A 683 -3.75 -12.30 -2.40
CA THR A 683 -3.02 -13.57 -2.30
C THR A 683 -2.06 -13.77 -3.47
N GLU A 684 -1.08 -14.64 -3.28
CA GLU A 684 -0.15 -15.10 -4.31
C GLU A 684 -0.32 -16.60 -4.58
N GLU A 685 0.22 -17.07 -5.70
CA GLU A 685 0.24 -18.49 -6.02
C GLU A 685 0.85 -19.31 -4.86
N GLY A 686 0.13 -20.36 -4.44
CA GLY A 686 0.52 -21.22 -3.32
C GLY A 686 0.23 -20.65 -1.92
N ASP A 687 -0.43 -19.49 -1.77
CA ASP A 687 -0.98 -19.09 -0.48
C ASP A 687 -2.15 -19.99 -0.07
N ALA A 688 -2.26 -20.26 1.24
CA ALA A 688 -3.37 -21.01 1.79
C ALA A 688 -4.67 -20.16 1.80
N PRO A 689 -5.87 -20.75 1.73
CA PRO A 689 -7.14 -20.01 1.75
C PRO A 689 -7.30 -19.08 2.96
N GLU A 690 -6.67 -19.44 4.09
CA GLU A 690 -6.70 -18.64 5.33
C GLU A 690 -6.03 -17.27 5.17
N ARG A 691 -5.15 -17.11 4.17
CA ARG A 691 -4.45 -15.85 3.86
C ARG A 691 -5.29 -14.87 3.04
N GLU A 692 -6.42 -15.29 2.48
CA GLU A 692 -7.30 -14.36 1.79
C GLU A 692 -7.81 -13.29 2.76
N GLY A 693 -7.53 -12.04 2.43
CA GLY A 693 -7.90 -10.88 3.21
C GLY A 693 -9.12 -10.15 2.66
N TYR A 694 -9.55 -9.13 3.40
CA TYR A 694 -10.80 -8.41 3.19
C TYR A 694 -10.58 -6.90 3.19
N VAL A 695 -11.22 -6.21 2.27
CA VAL A 695 -11.26 -4.74 2.18
C VAL A 695 -12.68 -4.28 2.42
N LEU A 696 -12.87 -3.55 3.51
CA LEU A 696 -14.15 -3.02 3.94
C LEU A 696 -14.22 -1.54 3.56
N THR A 697 -14.97 -1.22 2.51
CA THR A 697 -15.20 0.15 2.06
C THR A 697 -16.64 0.55 2.37
N GLU A 698 -16.98 1.84 2.37
CA GLU A 698 -18.35 2.28 2.68
C GLU A 698 -18.95 3.25 1.66
N GLY A 699 -20.26 3.11 1.46
CA GLY A 699 -21.09 4.07 0.72
C GLY A 699 -21.82 5.02 1.67
N GLY A 700 -21.73 6.33 1.41
CA GLY A 700 -22.46 7.35 2.17
C GLY A 700 -23.99 7.18 2.09
N PHE A 701 -24.70 7.53 3.16
CA PHE A 701 -26.16 7.29 3.31
C PHE A 701 -26.57 5.81 3.24
N GLY A 702 -27.79 5.51 2.79
CA GLY A 702 -28.33 4.16 2.66
C GLY A 702 -27.95 3.48 1.35
N ALA A 703 -28.35 2.22 1.18
CA ALA A 703 -28.02 1.41 0.01
C ALA A 703 -28.64 1.94 -1.29
N ASP A 704 -29.73 2.69 -1.20
CA ASP A 704 -30.39 3.38 -2.31
C ASP A 704 -29.53 4.50 -2.92
N MET A 705 -28.57 5.05 -2.17
CA MET A 705 -27.68 6.10 -2.66
C MET A 705 -26.22 5.66 -2.65
N GLY A 706 -25.67 5.35 -1.49
CA GLY A 706 -24.24 5.05 -1.34
C GLY A 706 -23.83 3.81 -2.12
N MET A 707 -24.55 2.71 -1.91
CA MET A 707 -24.27 1.44 -2.59
C MET A 707 -24.68 1.49 -4.07
N GLU A 708 -25.80 2.13 -4.42
CA GLU A 708 -26.20 2.35 -5.81
C GLU A 708 -25.09 3.06 -6.60
N LYS A 709 -24.57 4.17 -6.08
CA LYS A 709 -23.50 4.94 -6.72
C LYS A 709 -22.16 4.22 -6.67
N PHE A 710 -21.90 3.48 -5.60
CA PHE A 710 -20.75 2.58 -5.53
C PHE A 710 -20.77 1.57 -6.69
N CYS A 711 -21.91 0.94 -6.95
CA CYS A 711 -22.04 -0.05 -8.03
C CYS A 711 -22.04 0.61 -9.41
N ASN A 712 -22.92 1.59 -9.65
CA ASN A 712 -23.11 2.15 -10.99
C ASN A 712 -22.03 3.16 -11.43
N ILE A 713 -21.27 3.73 -10.49
CA ILE A 713 -20.22 4.72 -10.77
C ILE A 713 -18.84 4.17 -10.38
N LYS A 714 -18.59 3.91 -9.09
CA LYS A 714 -17.25 3.57 -8.61
C LYS A 714 -16.75 2.23 -9.18
N CYS A 715 -17.52 1.16 -9.05
CA CYS A 715 -17.19 -0.17 -9.60
C CYS A 715 -17.10 -0.13 -11.13
N ARG A 716 -17.99 0.61 -11.79
CA ARG A 716 -17.95 0.78 -13.25
C ARG A 716 -16.66 1.45 -13.73
N LEU A 717 -16.18 2.47 -13.02
CA LEU A 717 -14.96 3.21 -13.38
C LEU A 717 -13.67 2.52 -12.93
N SER A 718 -13.71 1.79 -11.82
CA SER A 718 -12.54 1.07 -11.29
C SER A 718 -12.36 -0.32 -11.90
N GLY A 719 -13.42 -0.90 -12.45
CA GLY A 719 -13.46 -2.32 -12.84
C GLY A 719 -13.53 -3.29 -11.65
N LEU A 720 -13.60 -2.80 -10.41
CA LEU A 720 -13.70 -3.63 -9.23
C LEU A 720 -15.11 -4.21 -9.08
N VAL A 721 -15.20 -5.42 -8.55
CA VAL A 721 -16.46 -6.13 -8.33
C VAL A 721 -16.58 -6.44 -6.83
N PRO A 722 -17.67 -6.05 -6.16
CA PRO A 722 -17.87 -6.38 -4.75
C PRO A 722 -18.26 -7.86 -4.57
N ASP A 723 -17.61 -8.56 -3.64
CA ASP A 723 -17.95 -9.92 -3.22
C ASP A 723 -19.23 -9.94 -2.36
N ALA A 724 -19.40 -8.92 -1.51
CA ALA A 724 -20.54 -8.82 -0.60
C ALA A 724 -20.87 -7.37 -0.22
N ALA A 725 -22.10 -7.17 0.25
CA ALA A 725 -22.59 -5.95 0.86
C ALA A 725 -23.06 -6.23 2.30
N VAL A 726 -22.63 -5.42 3.25
CA VAL A 726 -23.12 -5.44 4.63
C VAL A 726 -24.11 -4.28 4.81
N ILE A 727 -25.37 -4.59 5.12
CA ILE A 727 -26.44 -3.62 5.31
C ILE A 727 -26.66 -3.43 6.81
N VAL A 728 -26.31 -2.25 7.31
CA VAL A 728 -26.43 -1.90 8.72
C VAL A 728 -27.84 -1.40 9.05
N ALA A 729 -28.43 -1.93 10.13
CA ALA A 729 -29.74 -1.54 10.64
C ALA A 729 -29.75 -1.49 12.18
N THR A 730 -30.70 -0.75 12.73
CA THR A 730 -30.96 -0.68 14.19
C THR A 730 -32.47 -0.80 14.43
N THR A 731 -32.86 -1.38 15.57
CA THR A 731 -34.27 -1.49 15.99
C THR A 731 -34.95 -0.12 15.99
N ARG A 732 -34.27 0.92 16.50
CA ARG A 732 -34.82 2.27 16.67
C ARG A 732 -35.05 2.96 15.33
N ALA A 733 -34.10 2.85 14.39
CA ALA A 733 -34.27 3.39 13.04
C ALA A 733 -35.39 2.66 12.28
N LEU A 734 -35.48 1.33 12.41
CA LEU A 734 -36.56 0.55 11.82
C LEU A 734 -37.92 0.93 12.42
N LYS A 735 -38.04 1.09 13.75
CA LYS A 735 -39.27 1.59 14.38
C LYS A 735 -39.69 2.96 13.83
N MET A 736 -38.75 3.86 13.54
CA MET A 736 -39.09 5.14 12.89
C MET A 736 -39.65 4.92 11.47
N HIS A 737 -39.07 4.00 10.71
CA HIS A 737 -39.60 3.63 9.40
C HIS A 737 -40.95 2.92 9.44
N GLY A 738 -41.30 2.28 10.56
CA GLY A 738 -42.59 1.64 10.80
C GLY A 738 -43.70 2.58 11.25
N GLY A 739 -43.45 3.89 11.33
CA GLY A 739 -44.44 4.89 11.76
C GLY A 739 -44.20 5.48 13.16
N GLY A 740 -43.02 5.25 13.74
CA GLY A 740 -42.63 5.88 15.01
C GLY A 740 -42.61 7.43 14.91
N PRO A 741 -42.84 8.15 16.04
CA PRO A 741 -42.91 9.62 16.05
C PRO A 741 -41.60 10.32 15.64
N ASP A 742 -41.68 11.51 15.03
CA ASP A 742 -40.51 12.27 14.62
C ASP A 742 -39.55 12.60 15.77
N VAL A 743 -38.25 12.49 15.50
CA VAL A 743 -37.18 12.79 16.46
C VAL A 743 -36.62 14.18 16.17
N THR A 744 -36.70 15.07 17.18
CA THR A 744 -36.10 16.41 17.12
C THR A 744 -34.86 16.46 18.01
N PRO A 745 -33.68 16.90 17.49
CA PRO A 745 -32.48 17.08 18.31
C PRO A 745 -32.76 17.93 19.56
N GLY A 746 -32.27 17.45 20.72
CA GLY A 746 -32.45 18.12 22.01
C GLY A 746 -33.78 17.84 22.73
N LYS A 747 -34.73 17.11 22.11
CA LYS A 747 -35.93 16.62 22.79
C LYS A 747 -35.73 15.18 23.28
N PRO A 748 -36.35 14.78 24.41
CA PRO A 748 -36.37 13.38 24.84
C PRO A 748 -36.97 12.48 23.75
N LEU A 749 -36.42 11.26 23.63
CA LEU A 749 -36.93 10.26 22.71
C LEU A 749 -38.31 9.75 23.16
N HIS A 750 -39.21 9.51 22.21
CA HIS A 750 -40.50 8.89 22.47
C HIS A 750 -40.33 7.45 23.00
N GLU A 751 -41.26 6.98 23.83
CA GLU A 751 -41.15 5.66 24.47
C GLU A 751 -41.10 4.49 23.48
N THR A 752 -41.70 4.65 22.29
CA THR A 752 -41.60 3.70 21.16
C THR A 752 -40.15 3.33 20.83
N TYR A 753 -39.20 4.25 21.02
CA TYR A 753 -37.77 4.01 20.74
C TYR A 753 -37.00 3.43 21.93
N LEU A 754 -37.60 3.42 23.12
CA LEU A 754 -36.95 3.03 24.37
C LEU A 754 -37.51 1.72 24.95
N LYS A 755 -38.73 1.35 24.54
CA LYS A 755 -39.42 0.12 24.93
C LYS A 755 -39.59 -0.79 23.71
N GLU A 756 -39.89 -2.05 24.00
CA GLU A 756 -40.24 -3.04 22.98
C GLU A 756 -41.50 -2.62 22.21
N ASP A 757 -41.41 -2.63 20.88
CA ASP A 757 -42.56 -2.45 19.99
C ASP A 757 -42.37 -3.29 18.71
N LEU A 758 -42.78 -4.55 18.78
CA LEU A 758 -42.61 -5.52 17.70
C LEU A 758 -43.50 -5.20 16.48
N VAL A 759 -44.63 -4.53 16.67
CA VAL A 759 -45.57 -4.22 15.57
C VAL A 759 -44.97 -3.14 14.68
N THR A 760 -44.57 -2.01 15.28
CA THR A 760 -43.93 -0.92 14.56
C THR A 760 -42.59 -1.36 13.98
N LEU A 761 -41.80 -2.14 14.72
CA LEU A 761 -40.53 -2.67 14.25
C LEU A 761 -40.71 -3.57 13.00
N LYS A 762 -41.70 -4.47 13.01
CA LYS A 762 -41.99 -5.34 11.87
C LYS A 762 -42.36 -4.54 10.62
N GLU A 763 -43.20 -3.51 10.76
CA GLU A 763 -43.55 -2.63 9.64
C GLU A 763 -42.31 -1.91 9.09
N GLY A 764 -41.44 -1.44 9.98
CA GLY A 764 -40.16 -0.83 9.65
C GLY A 764 -39.19 -1.73 8.89
N CYS A 765 -39.21 -3.03 9.16
CA CYS A 765 -38.36 -4.02 8.50
C CYS A 765 -38.58 -4.08 6.98
N LYS A 766 -39.72 -3.59 6.46
CA LYS A 766 -39.92 -3.45 5.00
C LYS A 766 -38.88 -2.53 4.35
N ASN A 767 -38.44 -1.46 5.04
CA ASN A 767 -37.38 -0.59 4.55
C ASN A 767 -36.07 -1.38 4.36
N LEU A 768 -35.68 -2.16 5.36
CA LEU A 768 -34.55 -3.08 5.29
C LEU A 768 -34.73 -4.10 4.14
N GLY A 769 -35.92 -4.70 4.02
CA GLY A 769 -36.25 -5.62 2.95
C GLY A 769 -36.01 -5.05 1.55
N LYS A 770 -36.41 -3.80 1.31
CA LYS A 770 -36.15 -3.12 0.02
C LYS A 770 -34.66 -2.89 -0.22
N HIS A 771 -33.86 -2.57 0.80
CA HIS A 771 -32.40 -2.44 0.67
C HIS A 771 -31.72 -3.78 0.37
N ILE A 772 -32.17 -4.88 1.00
CA ILE A 772 -31.71 -6.24 0.69
C ILE A 772 -32.00 -6.57 -0.78
N GLN A 773 -33.23 -6.33 -1.24
CA GLN A 773 -33.62 -6.54 -2.63
C GLN A 773 -32.77 -5.71 -3.59
N ASN A 774 -32.49 -4.45 -3.25
CA ASN A 774 -31.63 -3.60 -4.07
C ASN A 774 -30.21 -4.17 -4.17
N ALA A 775 -29.60 -4.63 -3.08
CA ALA A 775 -28.28 -5.28 -3.11
C ALA A 775 -28.28 -6.54 -3.99
N LYS A 776 -29.29 -7.39 -3.81
CA LYS A 776 -29.50 -8.59 -4.65
C LYS A 776 -29.75 -8.25 -6.12
N SER A 777 -30.35 -7.10 -6.42
CA SER A 777 -30.58 -6.67 -7.81
C SER A 777 -29.28 -6.38 -8.58
N PHE A 778 -28.20 -6.04 -7.87
CA PHE A 778 -26.84 -5.93 -8.43
C PHE A 778 -26.12 -7.28 -8.49
N GLY A 779 -26.72 -8.38 -8.04
CA GLY A 779 -26.07 -9.69 -7.94
C GLY A 779 -25.05 -9.81 -6.80
N VAL A 780 -25.11 -8.91 -5.83
CA VAL A 780 -24.21 -8.85 -4.66
C VAL A 780 -24.85 -9.58 -3.48
N LYS A 781 -24.05 -10.31 -2.71
CA LYS A 781 -24.50 -10.95 -1.46
C LYS A 781 -24.88 -9.90 -0.43
N ALA A 782 -25.96 -10.11 0.31
CA ALA A 782 -26.51 -9.16 1.28
C ALA A 782 -26.45 -9.76 2.69
N ILE A 783 -25.56 -9.23 3.53
CA ILE A 783 -25.40 -9.60 4.94
C ILE A 783 -25.97 -8.46 5.78
N VAL A 784 -26.86 -8.75 6.72
CA VAL A 784 -27.44 -7.72 7.59
C VAL A 784 -26.68 -7.67 8.92
N ALA A 785 -26.20 -6.48 9.27
CA ALA A 785 -25.61 -6.18 10.58
C ALA A 785 -26.62 -5.40 11.43
N ILE A 786 -27.08 -6.01 12.52
CA ILE A 786 -28.04 -5.42 13.46
C ILE A 786 -27.23 -4.82 14.61
N ASN A 787 -27.06 -3.50 14.60
CA ASN A 787 -26.30 -2.81 15.64
C ASN A 787 -27.12 -2.71 16.92
N GLN A 788 -26.65 -3.40 17.96
CA GLN A 788 -27.33 -3.49 19.24
C GLN A 788 -27.22 -2.18 20.03
N PHE A 789 -28.36 -1.71 20.55
CA PHE A 789 -28.44 -0.68 21.57
C PHE A 789 -28.84 -1.25 22.94
N ALA A 790 -28.52 -0.51 24.01
CA ALA A 790 -28.81 -0.91 25.38
C ALA A 790 -30.31 -1.13 25.67
N THR A 791 -31.18 -0.48 24.89
CA THR A 791 -32.65 -0.58 25.03
C THR A 791 -33.27 -1.72 24.23
N ASP A 792 -32.49 -2.39 23.38
CA ASP A 792 -33.03 -3.41 22.47
C ASP A 792 -33.31 -4.70 23.23
N THR A 793 -34.51 -5.27 23.03
CA THR A 793 -34.85 -6.55 23.65
C THR A 793 -34.40 -7.73 22.76
N PRO A 794 -34.17 -8.92 23.34
CA PRO A 794 -33.90 -10.12 22.55
C PRO A 794 -34.98 -10.41 21.50
N ALA A 795 -36.26 -10.12 21.80
CA ALA A 795 -37.36 -10.34 20.88
C ALA A 795 -37.32 -9.37 19.68
N GLU A 796 -36.97 -8.09 19.89
CA GLU A 796 -36.78 -7.14 18.79
C GLU A 796 -35.63 -7.56 17.87
N LEU A 797 -34.50 -7.98 18.44
CA LEU A 797 -33.32 -8.39 17.68
C LEU A 797 -33.60 -9.65 16.85
N GLU A 798 -34.26 -10.66 17.43
CA GLU A 798 -34.66 -11.87 16.71
C GLU A 798 -35.71 -11.59 15.63
N LEU A 799 -36.64 -10.66 15.86
CA LEU A 799 -37.59 -10.24 14.83
C LEU A 799 -36.87 -9.67 13.60
N VAL A 800 -35.94 -8.72 13.79
CA VAL A 800 -35.18 -8.12 12.69
C VAL A 800 -34.38 -9.18 11.93
N LYS A 801 -33.76 -10.12 12.64
CA LYS A 801 -33.01 -11.22 12.05
C LYS A 801 -33.91 -12.11 11.17
N ASN A 802 -35.06 -12.52 11.68
CA ASN A 802 -36.00 -13.37 10.96
C ASN A 802 -36.58 -12.67 9.73
N GLU A 803 -36.97 -11.40 9.85
CA GLU A 803 -37.48 -10.62 8.72
C GLU A 803 -36.40 -10.40 7.65
N ALA A 804 -35.15 -10.10 8.05
CA ALA A 804 -34.03 -9.95 7.12
C ALA A 804 -33.80 -11.22 6.27
N LEU A 805 -33.79 -12.40 6.91
CA LEU A 805 -33.66 -13.68 6.21
C LEU A 805 -34.87 -13.96 5.31
N ALA A 806 -36.09 -13.65 5.76
CA ALA A 806 -37.31 -13.78 4.96
C ALA A 806 -37.31 -12.88 3.72
N PHE A 807 -36.67 -11.69 3.79
CA PHE A 807 -36.45 -10.81 2.63
C PHE A 807 -35.30 -11.26 1.72
N GLY A 808 -34.61 -12.34 2.05
CA GLY A 808 -33.57 -12.95 1.21
C GLY A 808 -32.14 -12.50 1.52
N ALA A 809 -31.86 -11.99 2.72
CA ALA A 809 -30.48 -11.80 3.17
C ALA A 809 -29.74 -13.15 3.23
N ASP A 810 -28.46 -13.16 2.87
CA ASP A 810 -27.60 -14.34 2.97
C ASP A 810 -27.24 -14.66 4.43
N ALA A 811 -27.16 -13.63 5.27
CA ALA A 811 -26.97 -13.75 6.71
C ALA A 811 -27.55 -12.51 7.42
N ALA A 812 -27.91 -12.67 8.70
CA ALA A 812 -28.34 -11.58 9.56
C ALA A 812 -27.78 -11.79 10.97
N VAL A 813 -26.99 -10.82 11.45
CA VAL A 813 -26.17 -10.97 12.66
C VAL A 813 -26.30 -9.75 13.56
N VAL A 814 -26.55 -9.99 14.85
CA VAL A 814 -26.51 -8.96 15.89
C VAL A 814 -25.05 -8.64 16.22
N SER A 815 -24.72 -7.36 16.29
CA SER A 815 -23.36 -6.92 16.57
C SER A 815 -23.29 -5.84 17.64
N ASN A 816 -22.32 -5.99 18.54
CA ASN A 816 -22.11 -5.13 19.71
C ASN A 816 -20.67 -4.59 19.75
N HIS A 817 -20.12 -4.27 18.59
CA HIS A 817 -18.75 -3.78 18.43
C HIS A 817 -18.57 -2.33 18.96
N TRP A 818 -19.65 -1.55 19.07
CA TRP A 818 -19.61 -0.27 19.76
C TRP A 818 -19.17 -0.42 21.23
N ALA A 819 -19.71 -1.40 21.97
CA ALA A 819 -19.31 -1.62 23.37
C ALA A 819 -18.14 -2.59 23.54
N LYS A 820 -17.89 -3.49 22.58
CA LYS A 820 -16.93 -4.61 22.73
C LYS A 820 -15.78 -4.64 21.72
N GLY A 821 -15.62 -3.61 20.88
CA GLY A 821 -14.58 -3.58 19.84
C GLY A 821 -14.74 -4.72 18.83
N GLY A 822 -13.63 -5.22 18.28
CA GLY A 822 -13.66 -6.29 17.27
C GLY A 822 -14.33 -7.58 17.73
N GLU A 823 -14.22 -7.94 19.02
CA GLU A 823 -14.88 -9.13 19.56
C GLU A 823 -16.41 -9.03 19.44
N GLY A 824 -16.99 -7.82 19.54
CA GLY A 824 -18.42 -7.58 19.35
C GLY A 824 -18.91 -7.74 17.90
N ALA A 825 -18.00 -7.77 16.92
CA ALA A 825 -18.27 -7.99 15.50
C ALA A 825 -17.75 -9.34 14.99
N ARG A 826 -17.16 -10.18 15.85
CA ARG A 826 -16.65 -11.50 15.46
C ARG A 826 -17.69 -12.39 14.76
N PRO A 827 -18.94 -12.54 15.26
CA PRO A 827 -19.95 -13.34 14.55
C PRO A 827 -20.30 -12.78 13.17
N LEU A 828 -20.24 -11.45 13.00
CA LEU A 828 -20.49 -10.80 11.72
C LEU A 828 -19.34 -11.07 10.74
N ALA A 829 -18.10 -11.08 11.23
CA ALA A 829 -16.92 -11.43 10.44
C ALA A 829 -16.95 -12.89 9.97
N GLU A 830 -17.34 -13.82 10.85
CA GLU A 830 -17.50 -15.24 10.51
C GLU A 830 -18.57 -15.44 9.43
N ALA A 831 -19.73 -14.78 9.57
CA ALA A 831 -20.79 -14.81 8.55
C ALA A 831 -20.36 -14.19 7.21
N LEU A 832 -19.53 -13.14 7.23
CA LEU A 832 -18.96 -12.55 6.01
C LEU A 832 -18.01 -13.51 5.31
N ILE A 833 -17.13 -14.18 6.04
CA ILE A 833 -16.20 -15.18 5.48
C ILE A 833 -16.99 -16.29 4.79
N GLU A 834 -17.98 -16.87 5.49
CA GLU A 834 -18.84 -17.93 4.94
C GLU A 834 -19.58 -17.45 3.68
N ALA A 835 -20.16 -16.25 3.71
CA ALA A 835 -20.82 -15.66 2.56
C ALA A 835 -19.85 -15.49 1.38
N CYS A 836 -18.61 -15.08 1.59
CA CYS A 836 -17.63 -14.89 0.52
C CYS A 836 -17.07 -16.19 -0.08
N GLU A 837 -17.20 -17.33 0.61
CA GLU A 837 -16.70 -18.65 0.17
C GLU A 837 -17.70 -19.44 -0.69
N THR A 838 -19.01 -19.24 -0.48
CA THR A 838 -20.06 -20.11 -1.06
C THR A 838 -20.27 -20.00 -2.57
N SER A 839 -19.96 -18.87 -3.20
CA SER A 839 -20.12 -18.63 -4.66
C SER A 839 -19.62 -17.24 -5.06
N GLN A 840 -19.25 -17.04 -6.33
CA GLN A 840 -18.92 -15.72 -6.85
C GLN A 840 -20.18 -14.88 -7.14
N PRO A 841 -20.11 -13.54 -6.99
CA PRO A 841 -21.22 -12.64 -7.30
C PRO A 841 -21.51 -12.57 -8.81
N ASP A 842 -22.80 -12.52 -9.18
CA ASP A 842 -23.27 -12.27 -10.56
C ASP A 842 -23.46 -10.77 -10.77
N PHE A 843 -22.36 -10.01 -10.63
CA PHE A 843 -22.43 -8.56 -10.54
C PHE A 843 -22.94 -7.92 -11.84
N LYS A 844 -23.98 -7.08 -11.72
CA LYS A 844 -24.61 -6.39 -12.84
C LYS A 844 -25.01 -4.97 -12.51
N PHE A 845 -24.96 -4.09 -13.51
CA PHE A 845 -25.37 -2.70 -13.37
C PHE A 845 -26.89 -2.54 -13.55
N THR A 846 -27.46 -1.47 -12.99
CA THR A 846 -28.90 -1.14 -13.10
C THR A 846 -29.32 -0.82 -14.55
N TYR A 847 -28.39 -0.26 -15.32
CA TYR A 847 -28.57 0.21 -16.70
C TYR A 847 -27.25 0.17 -17.51
N PRO A 848 -27.31 -0.03 -18.84
CA PRO A 848 -26.18 0.18 -19.73
C PRO A 848 -26.00 1.68 -20.07
N LEU A 849 -24.78 2.08 -20.49
CA LEU A 849 -24.42 3.51 -20.64
C LEU A 849 -25.01 4.19 -21.86
N ASP A 850 -25.30 3.41 -22.89
CA ASP A 850 -25.82 3.81 -24.20
C ASP A 850 -27.31 4.19 -24.19
N LEU A 851 -28.02 3.95 -23.08
CA LEU A 851 -29.36 4.49 -22.90
C LEU A 851 -29.35 6.03 -22.87
N PRO A 852 -30.40 6.68 -23.41
CA PRO A 852 -30.64 8.10 -23.24
C PRO A 852 -30.55 8.53 -21.77
N ILE A 853 -30.18 9.79 -21.51
CA ILE A 853 -29.97 10.27 -20.13
C ILE A 853 -31.25 10.07 -19.30
N ALA A 854 -32.41 10.45 -19.84
CA ALA A 854 -33.70 10.31 -19.16
C ALA A 854 -34.02 8.85 -18.79
N ASP A 855 -33.70 7.90 -19.65
CA ASP A 855 -33.98 6.47 -19.43
C ASP A 855 -33.09 5.88 -18.34
N LYS A 856 -31.84 6.35 -18.22
CA LYS A 856 -30.95 5.97 -17.10
C LYS A 856 -31.47 6.49 -15.77
N ILE A 857 -31.92 7.75 -15.72
CA ILE A 857 -32.57 8.35 -14.54
C ILE A 857 -33.81 7.54 -14.17
N ASN A 858 -34.63 7.18 -15.16
CA ASN A 858 -35.84 6.40 -14.96
C ASN A 858 -35.54 4.97 -14.47
N ALA A 859 -34.49 4.33 -14.97
CA ALA A 859 -34.06 3.01 -14.53
C ALA A 859 -33.68 2.98 -13.04
N ILE A 860 -32.94 3.99 -12.55
CA ILE A 860 -32.65 4.11 -11.11
C ILE A 860 -33.95 4.35 -10.33
N SER A 861 -34.77 5.29 -10.80
CA SER A 861 -36.01 5.71 -10.15
C SER A 861 -36.98 4.54 -9.92
N THR A 862 -37.18 3.72 -10.95
CA THR A 862 -38.11 2.60 -10.91
C THR A 862 -37.53 1.39 -10.19
N LYS A 863 -36.30 0.99 -10.52
CA LYS A 863 -35.72 -0.27 -10.01
C LYS A 863 -35.20 -0.14 -8.57
N ILE A 864 -34.55 0.97 -8.23
CA ILE A 864 -33.91 1.18 -6.92
C ILE A 864 -34.88 1.85 -5.95
N TYR A 865 -35.53 2.95 -6.36
CA TYR A 865 -36.40 3.73 -5.46
C TYR A 865 -37.84 3.21 -5.40
N GLY A 866 -38.30 2.47 -6.40
CA GLY A 866 -39.69 2.03 -6.49
C GLY A 866 -40.67 3.16 -6.87
N ALA A 867 -40.18 4.17 -7.58
CA ALA A 867 -41.02 5.22 -8.16
C ALA A 867 -41.80 4.71 -9.38
N ASP A 868 -42.93 5.32 -9.69
CA ASP A 868 -43.70 5.01 -10.90
C ASP A 868 -43.02 5.54 -12.18
N GLY A 869 -42.15 6.55 -12.04
CA GLY A 869 -41.40 7.16 -13.12
C GLY A 869 -40.71 8.46 -12.72
N ILE A 870 -40.37 9.26 -13.73
CA ILE A 870 -39.76 10.59 -13.57
C ILE A 870 -40.60 11.66 -14.28
N GLU A 871 -40.48 12.89 -13.81
CA GLU A 871 -41.05 14.09 -14.43
C GLU A 871 -39.91 15.09 -14.68
N LEU A 872 -39.68 15.46 -15.94
CA LEU A 872 -38.62 16.41 -16.31
C LEU A 872 -39.18 17.83 -16.35
N SER A 873 -38.50 18.77 -15.68
CA SER A 873 -38.74 20.20 -15.91
C SER A 873 -38.27 20.61 -17.32
N GLU A 874 -38.77 21.74 -17.83
CA GLU A 874 -38.29 22.32 -19.09
C GLU A 874 -36.77 22.58 -19.07
N LEU A 875 -36.26 23.05 -17.93
CA LEU A 875 -34.82 23.28 -17.73
C LEU A 875 -34.03 21.97 -17.79
N ALA A 876 -34.51 20.92 -17.12
CA ALA A 876 -33.86 19.61 -17.12
C ALA A 876 -33.84 19.00 -18.53
N ALA A 877 -34.97 19.06 -19.26
CA ALA A 877 -35.05 18.58 -20.63
C ALA A 877 -34.07 19.31 -21.57
N LYS A 878 -33.99 20.64 -21.46
CA LYS A 878 -33.02 21.45 -22.22
C LYS A 878 -31.57 21.07 -21.89
N GLN A 879 -31.24 20.90 -20.60
CA GLN A 879 -29.90 20.52 -20.17
C GLN A 879 -29.51 19.12 -20.66
N ILE A 880 -30.44 18.16 -20.59
CA ILE A 880 -30.24 16.81 -21.14
C ILE A 880 -29.89 16.88 -22.63
N ALA A 881 -30.70 17.60 -23.42
CA ALA A 881 -30.45 17.76 -24.85
C ALA A 881 -29.09 18.42 -25.13
N THR A 882 -28.70 19.44 -24.35
CA THR A 882 -27.37 20.06 -24.45
C THR A 882 -26.26 19.05 -24.18
N TYR A 883 -26.33 18.28 -23.10
CA TYR A 883 -25.28 17.33 -22.74
C TYR A 883 -25.18 16.16 -23.74
N GLU A 884 -26.30 15.71 -24.31
CA GLU A 884 -26.30 14.72 -25.39
C GLU A 884 -25.64 15.28 -26.65
N ALA A 885 -25.99 16.50 -27.07
CA ALA A 885 -25.37 17.18 -28.21
C ALA A 885 -23.87 17.44 -28.01
N GLN A 886 -23.44 17.66 -26.77
CA GLN A 886 -22.03 17.84 -26.40
C GLN A 886 -21.27 16.51 -26.22
N GLY A 887 -21.93 15.36 -26.40
CA GLY A 887 -21.29 14.03 -26.34
C GLY A 887 -21.19 13.41 -24.94
N TYR A 888 -21.86 13.98 -23.94
CA TYR A 888 -21.89 13.46 -22.55
C TYR A 888 -23.05 12.50 -22.28
N GLY A 889 -23.80 12.12 -23.32
CA GLY A 889 -24.95 11.22 -23.25
C GLY A 889 -24.63 9.86 -22.63
N ASN A 890 -23.40 9.35 -22.77
CA ASN A 890 -23.00 8.01 -22.28
C ASN A 890 -22.48 8.00 -20.83
N LEU A 891 -22.56 9.10 -20.10
CA LEU A 891 -22.07 9.13 -18.71
C LEU A 891 -23.05 8.44 -17.74
N PRO A 892 -22.55 7.83 -16.64
CA PRO A 892 -23.35 7.40 -15.49
C PRO A 892 -24.18 8.53 -14.86
N ILE A 893 -25.20 8.13 -14.09
CA ILE A 893 -26.11 9.02 -13.36
C ILE A 893 -25.82 8.97 -11.86
N CYS A 894 -25.68 10.13 -11.23
CA CYS A 894 -25.54 10.33 -9.79
C CYS A 894 -26.76 11.09 -9.24
N MET A 895 -27.76 10.39 -8.73
CA MET A 895 -29.00 11.02 -8.26
C MET A 895 -28.78 11.89 -7.01
N ALA A 896 -29.08 13.19 -7.10
CA ALA A 896 -29.03 14.13 -5.98
C ALA A 896 -30.43 14.30 -5.37
N LYS A 897 -30.73 13.48 -4.36
CA LYS A 897 -32.00 13.45 -3.60
C LYS A 897 -31.76 13.54 -2.09
N THR A 898 -32.85 13.71 -1.34
CA THR A 898 -32.79 13.54 0.11
C THR A 898 -32.38 12.13 0.47
N GLN A 899 -31.54 11.98 1.49
CA GLN A 899 -31.14 10.69 2.04
C GLN A 899 -32.21 10.05 2.94
N TYR A 900 -33.28 10.78 3.30
CA TYR A 900 -34.19 10.37 4.38
C TYR A 900 -35.44 9.59 3.93
N SER A 901 -35.52 9.23 2.65
CA SER A 901 -36.62 8.48 2.01
C SER A 901 -36.09 7.81 0.75
N PHE A 902 -36.73 6.75 0.24
CA PHE A 902 -36.51 6.31 -1.16
C PHE A 902 -37.00 7.36 -2.17
N SER A 903 -38.02 8.14 -1.81
CA SER A 903 -38.60 9.19 -2.65
C SER A 903 -37.76 10.49 -2.64
N HIS A 904 -38.28 11.53 -3.30
CA HIS A 904 -37.73 12.88 -3.23
C HIS A 904 -38.17 13.65 -1.96
N ASP A 905 -39.19 13.17 -1.24
CA ASP A 905 -39.74 13.79 -0.03
C ASP A 905 -39.19 13.11 1.24
N PRO A 906 -38.44 13.83 2.11
CA PRO A 906 -37.87 13.27 3.33
C PRO A 906 -38.91 12.79 4.36
N LYS A 907 -40.18 13.21 4.25
CA LYS A 907 -41.26 12.83 5.15
C LYS A 907 -41.82 11.44 4.87
N LEU A 908 -41.65 10.93 3.66
CA LEU A 908 -42.16 9.61 3.27
C LEU A 908 -41.22 8.50 3.78
N LYS A 909 -41.55 7.92 4.94
CA LYS A 909 -40.80 6.83 5.58
C LYS A 909 -41.21 5.45 5.04
N GLY A 910 -40.59 4.38 5.56
CA GLY A 910 -40.82 3.01 5.10
C GLY A 910 -40.36 2.77 3.66
N VAL A 911 -41.25 2.18 2.86
CA VAL A 911 -41.09 1.92 1.43
C VAL A 911 -42.28 2.58 0.70
N PRO A 912 -42.21 3.87 0.37
CA PRO A 912 -43.32 4.57 -0.26
C PRO A 912 -43.60 4.00 -1.66
N THR A 913 -44.84 4.13 -2.12
CA THR A 913 -45.31 3.71 -3.45
C THR A 913 -46.19 4.80 -4.06
N GLY A 914 -46.43 4.76 -5.38
CA GLY A 914 -47.36 5.69 -6.03
C GLY A 914 -46.80 7.11 -6.19
N PHE A 915 -45.47 7.25 -6.30
CA PHE A 915 -44.81 8.56 -6.42
C PHE A 915 -43.99 8.65 -7.70
N THR A 916 -43.99 9.84 -8.29
CA THR A 916 -43.13 10.22 -9.43
C THR A 916 -41.99 11.11 -8.95
N ILE A 917 -40.81 10.97 -9.54
CA ILE A 917 -39.64 11.75 -9.15
C ILE A 917 -39.52 13.02 -10.01
N PRO A 918 -39.59 14.22 -9.43
CA PRO A 918 -39.36 15.45 -10.16
C PRO A 918 -37.86 15.66 -10.41
N ILE A 919 -37.48 15.92 -11.65
CA ILE A 919 -36.12 16.28 -12.06
C ILE A 919 -36.12 17.77 -12.38
N ARG A 920 -35.60 18.58 -11.46
CA ARG A 920 -35.63 20.04 -11.57
C ARG A 920 -34.55 20.58 -12.50
N SER A 921 -33.37 19.97 -12.48
CA SER A 921 -32.24 20.30 -13.34
C SER A 921 -31.26 19.12 -13.41
N VAL A 922 -30.37 19.14 -14.40
CA VAL A 922 -29.28 18.17 -14.55
C VAL A 922 -27.97 18.94 -14.65
N ARG A 923 -26.97 18.51 -13.87
CA ARG A 923 -25.62 19.08 -13.91
C ARG A 923 -24.61 18.04 -14.39
N LEU A 924 -23.50 18.54 -14.91
CA LEU A 924 -22.40 17.74 -15.46
C LEU A 924 -21.18 17.84 -14.55
N SER A 925 -20.61 16.69 -14.20
CA SER A 925 -19.27 16.57 -13.63
C SER A 925 -18.41 15.79 -14.62
N ALA A 926 -17.92 16.47 -15.66
CA ALA A 926 -17.26 15.85 -16.81
C ALA A 926 -15.91 15.19 -16.47
N GLY A 927 -15.13 15.79 -15.57
CA GLY A 927 -13.87 15.23 -15.09
C GLY A 927 -14.11 14.03 -14.18
N ALA A 928 -15.09 14.12 -13.29
CA ALA A 928 -15.49 12.97 -12.47
C ALA A 928 -16.12 11.84 -13.31
N GLY A 929 -16.78 12.20 -14.41
CA GLY A 929 -17.35 11.28 -15.39
C GLY A 929 -18.77 10.84 -15.03
N PHE A 930 -19.63 11.76 -14.59
CA PHE A 930 -21.07 11.48 -14.39
C PHE A 930 -21.94 12.74 -14.57
N LEU A 931 -23.23 12.52 -14.79
CA LEU A 931 -24.28 13.53 -14.72
C LEU A 931 -25.01 13.40 -13.38
N TYR A 932 -25.41 14.50 -12.76
CA TYR A 932 -26.15 14.45 -11.50
C TYR A 932 -27.48 15.24 -11.58
N PRO A 933 -28.62 14.53 -11.71
CA PRO A 933 -29.94 15.13 -11.65
C PRO A 933 -30.27 15.61 -10.24
N ILE A 934 -30.86 16.79 -10.14
CA ILE A 934 -31.27 17.43 -8.88
C ILE A 934 -32.77 17.29 -8.72
N LEU A 935 -33.17 16.58 -7.67
CA LEU A 935 -34.57 16.21 -7.42
C LEU A 935 -35.28 17.19 -6.47
N GLY A 936 -34.49 17.90 -5.64
CA GLY A 936 -34.99 18.85 -4.65
C GLY A 936 -33.92 19.87 -4.29
N ASP A 937 -34.19 20.69 -3.27
CA ASP A 937 -33.24 21.72 -2.84
C ASP A 937 -32.05 21.07 -2.13
N MET A 938 -30.86 21.23 -2.72
CA MET A 938 -29.61 20.67 -2.21
C MET A 938 -28.71 21.80 -1.74
N GLN A 939 -28.38 21.80 -0.46
CA GLN A 939 -27.51 22.80 0.12
C GLN A 939 -26.05 22.32 0.06
N THR A 940 -25.27 22.91 -0.85
CA THR A 940 -23.85 22.60 -1.07
C THR A 940 -22.91 23.40 -0.16
N MET A 941 -23.43 24.45 0.51
CA MET A 941 -22.72 25.20 1.54
C MET A 941 -23.53 25.23 2.85
N PRO A 942 -23.18 24.38 3.84
CA PRO A 942 -23.82 24.35 5.15
C PRO A 942 -23.71 25.69 5.87
N GLY A 943 -24.60 25.92 6.84
CA GLY A 943 -24.52 27.07 7.74
C GLY A 943 -24.27 26.62 9.18
N LEU A 944 -23.66 27.47 9.98
CA LEU A 944 -23.55 27.25 11.43
C LEU A 944 -24.92 27.35 12.11
N GLY A 945 -25.11 26.56 13.18
CA GLY A 945 -26.28 26.63 14.06
C GLY A 945 -26.17 27.75 15.09
N THR A 946 -27.25 28.01 15.83
CA THR A 946 -27.29 29.06 16.87
C THR A 946 -26.30 28.80 18.01
N ARG A 947 -26.11 27.53 18.40
CA ARG A 947 -25.07 27.08 19.32
C ARG A 947 -24.10 26.18 18.54
N PRO A 948 -23.06 26.73 17.91
CA PRO A 948 -22.12 25.96 17.11
C PRO A 948 -21.16 25.15 18.00
N GLY A 949 -20.72 23.99 17.50
CA GLY A 949 -19.84 23.07 18.23
C GLY A 949 -18.51 23.69 18.66
N PHE A 950 -17.99 24.67 17.92
CA PHE A 950 -16.72 25.33 18.23
C PHE A 950 -16.71 26.09 19.58
N TRP A 951 -17.84 26.31 20.24
CA TRP A 951 -17.88 26.93 21.58
C TRP A 951 -17.14 26.12 22.63
N GLU A 952 -17.19 24.79 22.50
CA GLU A 952 -16.56 23.87 23.44
C GLU A 952 -15.13 23.50 22.99
N VAL A 953 -14.73 23.87 21.77
CA VAL A 953 -13.44 23.45 21.18
C VAL A 953 -12.31 24.35 21.67
N GLY A 954 -11.25 23.74 22.17
CA GLY A 954 -10.06 24.44 22.64
C GLY A 954 -8.84 23.54 22.80
N LEU A 955 -7.84 24.07 23.51
CA LEU A 955 -6.66 23.33 23.94
C LEU A 955 -6.56 23.36 25.47
N ASP A 956 -6.17 22.25 26.08
CA ASP A 956 -5.81 22.21 27.50
C ASP A 956 -4.40 22.78 27.75
N GLU A 957 -3.96 22.80 29.02
CA GLU A 957 -2.64 23.30 29.43
C GLU A 957 -1.46 22.51 28.82
N LYS A 958 -1.71 21.31 28.31
CA LYS A 958 -0.71 20.43 27.68
C LYS A 958 -0.76 20.51 26.15
N GLY A 959 -1.65 21.32 25.58
CA GLY A 959 -1.86 21.45 24.14
C GLY A 959 -2.69 20.32 23.54
N GLN A 960 -3.45 19.56 24.33
CA GLN A 960 -4.37 18.54 23.83
C GLN A 960 -5.70 19.16 23.40
N VAL A 961 -6.28 18.66 22.30
CA VAL A 961 -7.57 19.14 21.79
C VAL A 961 -8.70 18.70 22.73
N VAL A 962 -9.54 19.64 23.15
CA VAL A 962 -10.73 19.38 23.97
C VAL A 962 -12.00 19.87 23.27
N GLY A 963 -13.13 19.24 23.58
CA GLY A 963 -14.48 19.62 23.13
C GLY A 963 -14.79 19.48 21.64
N LEU A 964 -13.93 18.83 20.86
CA LEU A 964 -14.16 18.49 19.45
C LEU A 964 -15.25 17.41 19.26
N PHE A 965 -15.53 16.62 20.29
CA PHE A 965 -16.50 15.51 20.31
C PHE A 965 -17.45 15.65 21.50
#